data_AF-A0AAW9SVX5-F1
#
_entry.id   AF-A0AAW9SVX5-F1
#
_cell.length_a   1.000
_cell.length_b   1.000
_cell.length_c   1.000
_cell.angle_alpha   90.00
_cell.angle_beta   90.00
_cell.angle_gamma   90.00
#
_symmetry.space_group_name_H-M   'P 1'
#
loop_
_entity.id
_entity.type
_entity.pdbx_description
1 polymer ?
#
loop_
_entity_poly.entity_id
_entity_poly.type
_entity_poly.pdbx_seq_one_letter_code
_entity_poly.pdbx_strand_id
1 'polypeptide(L)'
;MLTTTLILGLVLGGTYALLAPGLTLQYGIARIMNLAYGELTLVAAFVVVFLFLGMGLSPLLALPLVAAGGYGAGWLLYQVMMRPLVARSGGGGRLEVDSILATFGLLFLIQGVLLLVFGANFTSISYLDRGVSVLGVSVALNRLIAFGICVAVGAALVVALRTTRWGLIMRAVALTPGSAPLVGIDVNRVARQGFALGAALAAVAGASISMYQTFSATAGVVFTMKALVIVIMGGVGNVRGALVAGFGLGLIETFVATAIDPGLTLAATYGIFLLVLLWRPQGLFGAPGTMMRLVLPLIGLVLLAILPHVVSDYGLGLLIGAATYVTLASAWALFSGHTHYISLATVAFYGTGAYTVAVLSEVLPYPVVLLCAALIGGALALVVGLSTLRLRGVYFVIFSFGLAELIRQLITWYEVNVTGTLGRYIFLEISTQQIYWQMLALGAVTIALTAWIMRSRLGLALRVIGDDETVAAHSGINLARVKLLAFVASSVILTLAGAITSPRYVYVEPAIVFNPAVSFLTVIMALLGGANRLWGPALGAVPLFLVFEFLSANFPDSYPIFLGAALHRRRLRRAQRPHRGGRAAGAPQGDTGMSFLDINRAVKQFGGLRAVDEVSFSLKRGEIVGLLGPNGSGKTTLINLVSGALPTTSGEIRLDGQRLTGLSRDRIARAGVARTFQLVRTLPSLSLMENVMITAVFGRRAHWGAEARRVAEEALQTVGLAGRAGAVAGDLTYIDQKRLELARALAAEPEILLLDEWLAGLNPTELAEGVALIRRLHEGGLTILMVEHIIDAVRALCPRVVVMNSGRLIADEATETALSDPAVIAAYLGGEVDA
;
A
#
# COMPACT_ATOMS: atom_id res chain seq x y z
N MET A 1 39.57 -15.71 -1.24
CA MET A 1 38.15 -16.12 -1.38
C MET A 1 37.46 -16.05 -0.03
N LEU A 2 37.00 -17.15 0.61
CA LEU A 2 36.09 -17.08 1.77
C LEU A 2 36.47 -16.06 2.87
N THR A 3 37.73 -16.02 3.32
CA THR A 3 38.22 -15.02 4.29
C THR A 3 38.16 -13.58 3.74
N THR A 4 38.57 -13.39 2.49
CA THR A 4 38.49 -12.12 1.73
C THR A 4 37.04 -11.62 1.66
N THR A 5 36.11 -12.50 1.25
CA THR A 5 34.68 -12.25 1.12
C THR A 5 34.06 -11.85 2.47
N LEU A 6 34.42 -12.57 3.54
CA LEU A 6 33.92 -12.31 4.89
C LEU A 6 34.41 -10.97 5.45
N ILE A 7 35.70 -10.64 5.31
CA ILE A 7 36.26 -9.38 5.82
C ILE A 7 35.71 -8.17 5.04
N LEU A 8 35.68 -8.23 3.71
CA LEU A 8 35.13 -7.15 2.88
C LEU A 8 33.60 -7.00 3.07
N GLY A 9 32.88 -8.11 3.24
CA GLY A 9 31.43 -8.11 3.50
C GLY A 9 31.05 -7.60 4.89
N LEU A 10 31.90 -7.82 5.90
CA LEU A 10 31.75 -7.17 7.20
C LEU A 10 31.99 -5.65 7.12
N VAL A 11 33.03 -5.20 6.40
CA VAL A 11 33.29 -3.77 6.15
C VAL A 11 32.06 -3.10 5.51
N LEU A 12 31.61 -3.62 4.36
CA LEU A 12 30.47 -3.08 3.62
C LEU A 12 29.18 -3.14 4.45
N GLY A 13 28.97 -4.28 5.12
CA GLY A 13 27.84 -4.52 6.01
C GLY A 13 27.81 -3.62 7.25
N GLY A 14 28.96 -3.17 7.75
CA GLY A 14 29.05 -2.22 8.87
C GLY A 14 28.44 -0.86 8.54
N THR A 15 28.79 -0.29 7.39
CA THR A 15 28.21 0.97 6.88
C THR A 15 26.70 0.85 6.72
N TYR A 16 26.24 -0.25 6.12
CA TYR A 16 24.81 -0.55 5.94
C TYR A 16 24.06 -0.77 7.26
N ALA A 17 24.69 -1.45 8.22
CA ALA A 17 24.20 -1.66 9.56
C ALA A 17 24.13 -0.37 10.38
N LEU A 18 24.82 0.71 9.98
CA LEU A 18 24.61 2.05 10.56
C LEU A 18 23.48 2.83 9.87
N LEU A 19 23.36 2.73 8.54
CA LEU A 19 22.28 3.37 7.79
C LEU A 19 20.89 2.88 8.23
N ALA A 20 20.68 1.57 8.32
CA ALA A 20 19.33 1.03 8.53
C ALA A 20 18.71 1.38 9.90
N PRO A 21 19.42 1.37 11.05
CA PRO A 21 18.89 1.85 12.33
C PRO A 21 18.32 3.26 12.33
N GLY A 22 18.96 4.21 11.64
CA GLY A 22 18.46 5.59 11.60
C GLY A 22 17.14 5.73 10.86
N LEU A 23 17.00 5.04 9.72
CA LEU A 23 15.75 4.94 8.98
C LEU A 23 14.68 4.12 9.75
N THR A 24 15.11 3.08 10.49
CA THR A 24 14.26 2.27 11.38
C THR A 24 13.66 3.11 12.51
N LEU A 25 14.42 4.05 13.07
CA LEU A 25 13.96 4.97 14.11
C LEU A 25 13.03 6.03 13.52
N GLN A 26 13.38 6.63 12.38
CA GLN A 26 12.51 7.57 11.66
C GLN A 26 11.14 6.98 11.37
N TYR A 27 11.09 5.80 10.73
CA TYR A 27 9.82 5.15 10.44
C TYR A 27 9.14 4.58 11.69
N GLY A 28 9.86 3.86 12.55
CA GLY A 28 9.26 3.17 13.69
C GLY A 28 8.52 4.13 14.63
N ILE A 29 9.18 5.24 14.99
CA ILE A 29 8.69 6.22 15.97
C ILE A 29 7.67 7.18 15.34
N ALA A 30 7.96 7.72 14.14
CA ALA A 30 7.16 8.78 13.54
C ALA A 30 6.16 8.29 12.48
N ARG A 31 6.25 7.03 12.02
CA ARG A 31 5.52 6.46 10.87
C ARG A 31 5.66 7.29 9.59
N ILE A 32 6.89 7.78 9.38
CA ILE A 32 7.33 8.55 8.23
C ILE A 32 8.38 7.75 7.48
N MET A 33 8.16 7.54 6.18
CA MET A 33 9.15 6.91 5.31
C MET A 33 9.98 8.00 4.64
N ASN A 34 11.23 8.16 5.07
CA ASN A 34 12.10 9.22 4.55
C ASN A 34 12.80 8.78 3.26
N LEU A 35 12.24 9.14 2.10
CA LEU A 35 12.85 8.85 0.80
C LEU A 35 14.08 9.71 0.47
N ALA A 36 14.32 10.81 1.20
CA ALA A 36 15.54 11.63 1.06
C ALA A 36 16.70 11.14 1.96
N TYR A 37 16.57 9.97 2.60
CA TYR A 37 17.51 9.54 3.64
C TYR A 37 18.95 9.36 3.14
N GLY A 38 19.13 8.77 1.96
CA GLY A 38 20.45 8.64 1.33
C GLY A 38 20.98 9.92 0.68
N GLU A 39 20.12 10.90 0.36
CA GLU A 39 20.59 12.24 -0.02
C GLU A 39 21.19 12.98 1.18
N LEU A 40 20.63 12.79 2.39
CA LEU A 40 21.25 13.28 3.63
C LEU A 40 22.59 12.58 3.92
N THR A 41 22.73 11.30 3.56
CA THR A 41 24.01 10.58 3.58
C THR A 41 25.01 11.18 2.58
N LEU A 42 24.59 11.54 1.37
CA LEU A 42 25.46 12.20 0.39
C LEU A 42 25.87 13.61 0.81
N VAL A 43 24.96 14.44 1.34
CA VAL A 43 25.31 15.78 1.87
C VAL A 43 26.44 15.67 2.90
N ALA A 44 26.38 14.68 3.79
CA ALA A 44 27.45 14.44 4.74
C ALA A 44 28.77 14.01 4.08
N ALA A 45 28.73 13.15 3.06
CA ALA A 45 29.91 12.74 2.30
C ALA A 45 30.57 13.93 1.56
N PHE A 46 29.77 14.75 0.86
CA PHE A 46 30.25 15.96 0.19
C PHE A 46 30.79 17.02 1.17
N VAL A 47 30.19 17.18 2.35
CA VAL A 47 30.72 18.06 3.40
C VAL A 47 32.06 17.55 3.93
N VAL A 48 32.26 16.23 4.10
CA VAL A 48 33.58 15.68 4.46
C VAL A 48 34.62 15.94 3.36
N VAL A 49 34.27 15.77 2.08
CA VAL A 49 35.17 16.08 0.95
C VAL A 49 35.52 17.56 0.92
N PHE A 50 34.55 18.46 1.14
CA PHE A 50 34.78 19.90 1.20
C PHE A 50 35.70 20.30 2.37
N LEU A 51 35.49 19.74 3.57
CA LEU A 51 36.35 19.99 4.74
C LEU A 51 37.76 19.45 4.53
N PHE A 52 37.91 18.29 3.88
CA PHE A 52 39.20 17.67 3.61
C PHE A 52 40.00 18.42 2.54
N LEU A 53 39.39 18.69 1.37
CA LEU A 53 40.07 19.34 0.25
C LEU A 53 40.19 20.86 0.42
N GLY A 54 39.19 21.52 1.01
CA GLY A 54 39.13 22.97 1.17
C GLY A 54 39.69 23.51 2.48
N MET A 55 39.72 22.70 3.56
CA MET A 55 40.20 23.12 4.89
C MET A 55 41.29 22.21 5.46
N GLY A 56 41.77 21.20 4.71
CA GLY A 56 42.78 20.24 5.15
C GLY A 56 42.35 19.34 6.32
N LEU A 57 41.07 19.36 6.69
CA LEU A 57 40.58 18.77 7.94
C LEU A 57 40.26 17.29 7.73
N SER A 58 40.90 16.41 8.50
CA SER A 58 40.82 14.97 8.24
C SER A 58 39.39 14.41 8.40
N PRO A 59 38.97 13.42 7.59
CA PRO A 59 37.62 12.84 7.68
C PRO A 59 37.23 12.34 9.08
N LEU A 60 38.19 11.91 9.89
CA LEU A 60 37.97 11.49 11.27
C LEU A 60 37.67 12.65 12.22
N LEU A 61 38.30 13.82 12.01
CA LEU A 61 38.01 15.05 12.75
C LEU A 61 36.74 15.75 12.25
N ALA A 62 36.37 15.56 10.97
CA ALA A 62 35.10 16.05 10.43
C ALA A 62 33.89 15.30 11.00
N LEU A 63 34.06 14.03 11.38
CA LEU A 63 32.95 13.13 11.73
C LEU A 63 32.06 13.61 12.89
N PRO A 64 32.56 14.12 14.03
CA PRO A 64 31.71 14.66 15.09
C PRO A 64 30.92 15.90 14.66
N LEU A 65 31.54 16.77 13.85
CA LEU A 65 30.91 17.99 13.32
C LEU A 65 29.80 17.65 12.32
N VAL A 66 30.06 16.69 11.43
CA VAL A 66 29.09 16.18 10.45
C VAL A 66 27.95 15.41 11.13
N ALA A 67 28.22 14.64 12.20
CA ALA A 67 27.18 14.01 13.03
C ALA A 67 26.27 15.03 13.72
N ALA A 68 26.85 16.11 14.29
CA ALA A 68 26.11 17.19 14.93
C ALA A 68 25.27 18.00 13.90
N GLY A 69 25.85 18.29 12.72
CA GLY A 69 25.15 18.91 11.60
C GLY A 69 23.97 18.06 11.11
N GLY A 70 24.18 16.74 10.95
CA GLY A 70 23.12 15.78 10.62
C GLY A 70 22.00 15.75 11.66
N TYR A 71 22.34 15.80 12.96
CA TYR A 71 21.35 15.90 14.03
C TYR A 71 20.51 17.19 13.93
N GLY A 72 21.17 18.34 13.75
CA GLY A 72 20.50 19.63 13.58
C GLY A 72 19.60 19.68 12.35
N ALA A 73 20.08 19.19 11.21
CA ALA A 73 19.31 19.08 9.98
C ALA A 73 18.07 18.18 10.16
N GLY A 74 18.22 16.98 10.75
CA GLY A 74 17.09 16.09 11.01
C GLY A 74 16.07 16.68 12.00
N TRP A 75 16.53 17.39 13.03
CA TRP A 75 15.65 18.11 13.96
C TRP A 75 14.84 19.19 13.24
N LEU A 76 15.48 19.96 12.36
CA LEU A 76 14.86 21.06 11.63
C LEU A 76 13.90 20.55 10.55
N LEU A 77 14.27 19.52 9.79
CA LEU A 77 13.39 18.85 8.83
C LEU A 77 12.13 18.29 9.50
N TYR A 78 12.27 17.68 10.69
CA TYR A 78 11.09 17.24 11.44
C TYR A 78 10.24 18.42 11.91
N GLN A 79 10.85 19.46 12.48
CA GLN A 79 10.13 20.59 13.06
C GLN A 79 9.40 21.45 12.00
N VAL A 80 10.02 21.65 10.83
CA VAL A 80 9.51 22.50 9.75
C VAL A 80 8.61 21.73 8.78
N MET A 81 9.03 20.53 8.33
CA MET A 81 8.33 19.81 7.27
C MET A 81 7.41 18.70 7.80
N MET A 82 7.88 17.88 8.76
CA MET A 82 7.12 16.71 9.22
C MET A 82 6.02 17.03 10.24
N ARG A 83 6.31 17.84 11.26
CA ARG A 83 5.37 18.19 12.33
C ARG A 83 4.05 18.79 11.79
N PRO A 84 4.05 19.65 10.75
CA PRO A 84 2.80 20.12 10.14
C PRO A 84 1.99 19.05 9.40
N LEU A 85 2.61 17.97 8.93
CA LEU A 85 1.94 16.82 8.29
C LEU A 85 1.33 15.89 9.34
N VAL A 86 2.14 15.50 10.35
CA VAL A 86 1.70 14.69 11.52
C VAL A 86 0.48 15.31 12.21
N ALA A 87 0.45 16.65 12.32
CA ALA A 87 -0.67 17.37 12.93
C ALA A 87 -1.96 17.42 12.07
N ARG A 88 -1.92 17.03 10.79
CA ARG A 88 -3.08 16.98 9.86
C ARG A 88 -3.61 15.56 9.68
N SER A 89 -2.73 14.57 9.70
CA SER A 89 -3.07 13.16 9.52
C SER A 89 -3.79 12.58 10.75
N GLY A 90 -5.12 12.51 10.71
CA GLY A 90 -5.95 11.90 11.77
C GLY A 90 -5.76 10.38 11.97
N GLY A 91 -4.90 9.73 11.18
CA GLY A 91 -4.57 8.31 11.26
C GLY A 91 -3.37 7.97 10.36
N GLY A 92 -2.72 6.83 10.62
CA GLY A 92 -1.39 6.49 10.07
C GLY A 92 -1.29 6.44 8.54
N GLY A 93 -2.24 5.81 7.85
CA GLY A 93 -2.14 5.60 6.39
C GLY A 93 -2.08 6.89 5.56
N ARG A 94 -2.73 7.98 6.02
CA ARG A 94 -2.63 9.29 5.37
C ARG A 94 -1.28 9.97 5.64
N LEU A 95 -0.72 9.79 6.84
CA LEU A 95 0.61 10.30 7.18
C LEU A 95 1.69 9.66 6.30
N GLU A 96 1.62 8.35 6.08
CA GLU A 96 2.59 7.62 5.26
C GLU A 96 2.63 8.20 3.83
N VAL A 97 1.47 8.35 3.17
CA VAL A 97 1.38 8.90 1.81
C VAL A 97 1.82 10.36 1.74
N ASP A 98 1.34 11.23 2.64
CA ASP A 98 1.73 12.65 2.67
C ASP A 98 3.24 12.81 2.96
N SER A 99 3.81 11.93 3.80
CA SER A 99 5.25 11.94 4.12
C SER A 99 6.12 11.39 2.99
N ILE A 100 5.63 10.41 2.23
CA ILE A 100 6.29 9.92 1.00
C ILE A 100 6.38 11.07 0.00
N LEU A 101 5.29 11.79 -0.27
CA LEU A 101 5.29 12.90 -1.22
C LEU A 101 6.19 14.06 -0.76
N ALA A 102 6.17 14.40 0.53
CA ALA A 102 7.02 15.46 1.09
C ALA A 102 8.51 15.10 1.11
N THR A 103 8.86 13.86 1.50
CA THR A 103 10.26 13.39 1.48
C THR A 103 10.77 13.18 0.07
N PHE A 104 9.89 12.89 -0.90
CA PHE A 104 10.24 12.87 -2.31
C PHE A 104 10.53 14.28 -2.86
N GLY A 105 9.74 15.29 -2.51
CA GLY A 105 10.08 16.69 -2.83
C GLY A 105 11.41 17.13 -2.21
N LEU A 106 11.72 16.67 -1.00
CA LEU A 106 13.00 16.90 -0.34
C LEU A 106 14.18 16.20 -1.04
N LEU A 107 13.97 15.01 -1.63
CA LEU A 107 15.00 14.28 -2.39
C LEU A 107 15.51 15.14 -3.55
N PHE A 108 14.60 15.61 -4.40
CA PHE A 108 14.95 16.44 -5.57
C PHE A 108 15.52 17.80 -5.16
N LEU A 109 15.04 18.38 -4.06
CA LEU A 109 15.61 19.61 -3.50
C LEU A 109 17.07 19.43 -3.10
N ILE A 110 17.41 18.36 -2.37
CA ILE A 110 18.79 18.09 -1.94
C ILE A 110 19.66 17.69 -3.14
N GLN A 111 19.19 16.80 -4.00
CA GLN A 111 19.91 16.34 -5.19
C GLN A 111 20.24 17.50 -6.13
N GLY A 112 19.31 18.45 -6.33
CA GLY A 112 19.54 19.67 -7.11
C GLY A 112 20.59 20.59 -6.48
N VAL A 113 20.55 20.79 -5.15
CA VAL A 113 21.58 21.56 -4.45
C VAL A 113 22.96 20.88 -4.55
N LEU A 114 23.03 19.55 -4.48
CA LEU A 114 24.29 18.81 -4.66
C LEU A 114 24.83 18.94 -6.09
N LEU A 115 23.97 18.81 -7.11
CA LEU A 115 24.35 19.00 -8.52
C LEU A 115 24.84 20.43 -8.78
N LEU A 116 24.17 21.44 -8.25
CA LEU A 116 24.53 22.85 -8.43
C LEU A 116 25.85 23.24 -7.72
N VAL A 117 26.16 22.62 -6.57
CA VAL A 117 27.35 22.96 -5.77
C VAL A 117 28.57 22.09 -6.11
N PHE A 118 28.38 20.82 -6.49
CA PHE A 118 29.47 19.85 -6.71
C PHE A 118 29.48 19.22 -8.12
N GLY A 119 28.48 19.48 -8.96
CA GLY A 119 28.36 18.93 -10.30
C GLY A 119 27.86 17.49 -10.35
N ALA A 120 27.69 16.96 -11.56
CA ALA A 120 27.27 15.59 -11.82
C ALA A 120 28.40 14.54 -11.75
N ASN A 121 29.66 14.99 -11.65
CA ASN A 121 30.84 14.14 -11.75
C ASN A 121 31.00 13.18 -10.56
N PHE A 122 31.70 12.06 -10.82
CA PHE A 122 32.13 11.15 -9.76
C PHE A 122 33.21 11.81 -8.88
N THR A 123 33.01 11.70 -7.57
CA THR A 123 33.86 12.25 -6.51
C THR A 123 34.42 11.11 -5.65
N SER A 124 35.70 11.20 -5.32
CA SER A 124 36.38 10.32 -4.36
C SER A 124 37.52 11.08 -3.68
N ILE A 125 37.96 10.60 -2.51
CA ILE A 125 39.15 11.10 -1.83
C ILE A 125 40.06 9.93 -1.45
N SER A 126 41.37 10.08 -1.64
CA SER A 126 42.34 9.12 -1.13
C SER A 126 42.72 9.52 0.29
N TYR A 127 42.21 8.78 1.27
CA TYR A 127 42.53 8.94 2.69
C TYR A 127 42.85 7.57 3.27
N LEU A 128 43.99 7.45 3.98
CA LEU A 128 44.47 6.23 4.64
C LEU A 128 44.36 4.93 3.80
N ASP A 129 44.59 5.01 2.50
CA ASP A 129 44.46 3.87 1.57
C ASP A 129 45.67 2.91 1.60
N ARG A 130 46.29 2.75 2.76
CA ARG A 130 47.42 1.83 2.98
C ARG A 130 46.89 0.44 3.32
N GLY A 131 47.33 -0.57 2.58
CA GLY A 131 46.97 -1.97 2.85
C GLY A 131 47.54 -2.48 4.17
N VAL A 132 46.71 -3.15 4.97
CA VAL A 132 47.05 -3.81 6.23
C VAL A 132 46.66 -5.28 6.12
N SER A 133 47.55 -6.20 6.52
CA SER A 133 47.26 -7.62 6.52
C SER A 133 46.38 -8.01 7.72
N VAL A 134 45.17 -8.49 7.45
CA VAL A 134 44.21 -9.00 8.43
C VAL A 134 43.87 -10.44 8.06
N LEU A 135 44.24 -11.40 8.90
CA LEU A 135 44.02 -12.84 8.67
C LEU A 135 44.51 -13.33 7.28
N GLY A 136 45.65 -12.80 6.82
CA GLY A 136 46.23 -13.12 5.51
C GLY A 136 45.61 -12.39 4.32
N VAL A 137 44.68 -11.45 4.55
CA VAL A 137 44.06 -10.63 3.51
C VAL A 137 44.53 -9.18 3.65
N SER A 138 45.06 -8.59 2.56
CA SER A 138 45.35 -7.15 2.53
C SER A 138 44.07 -6.34 2.40
N VAL A 139 43.80 -5.45 3.36
CA VAL A 139 42.64 -4.55 3.37
C VAL A 139 43.11 -3.14 3.68
N ALA A 140 42.62 -2.14 2.93
CA ALA A 140 42.99 -0.75 3.14
C ALA A 140 42.53 -0.24 4.52
N LEU A 141 43.39 0.51 5.20
CA LEU A 141 43.21 0.94 6.59
C LEU A 141 41.95 1.82 6.77
N ASN A 142 41.64 2.68 5.79
CA ASN A 142 40.39 3.45 5.72
C ASN A 142 39.12 2.61 5.90
N ARG A 143 39.04 1.44 5.25
CA ARG A 143 37.91 0.50 5.32
C ARG A 143 37.77 -0.13 6.71
N LEU A 144 38.89 -0.48 7.34
CA LEU A 144 38.92 -1.03 8.69
C LEU A 144 38.49 0.03 9.74
N ILE A 145 38.94 1.28 9.57
CA ILE A 145 38.55 2.41 10.44
C ILE A 145 37.06 2.73 10.26
N ALA A 146 36.55 2.84 9.02
CA ALA A 146 35.14 3.06 8.72
C ALA A 146 34.24 1.98 9.35
N PHE A 147 34.63 0.70 9.22
CA PHE A 147 33.96 -0.42 9.89
C PHE A 147 33.94 -0.27 11.42
N GLY A 148 35.10 0.01 12.03
CA GLY A 148 35.22 0.18 13.48
C GLY A 148 34.33 1.30 14.03
N ILE A 149 34.26 2.44 13.32
CA ILE A 149 33.36 3.55 13.64
C ILE A 149 31.89 3.11 13.56
N CYS A 150 31.47 2.48 12.47
CA CYS A 150 30.09 2.04 12.29
C CYS A 150 29.66 1.00 13.34
N VAL A 151 30.55 0.07 13.69
CA VAL A 151 30.31 -0.90 14.78
C VAL A 151 30.21 -0.19 16.14
N ALA A 152 31.13 0.73 16.46
CA ALA A 152 31.13 1.45 17.73
C ALA A 152 29.87 2.32 17.92
N VAL A 153 29.49 3.11 16.90
CA VAL A 153 28.29 3.97 16.97
C VAL A 153 27.01 3.12 16.98
N GLY A 154 26.94 2.04 16.19
CA GLY A 154 25.82 1.10 16.21
C GLY A 154 25.66 0.39 17.55
N ALA A 155 26.77 -0.04 18.18
CA ALA A 155 26.77 -0.65 19.50
C ALA A 155 26.35 0.35 20.59
N ALA A 156 26.91 1.56 20.58
CA ALA A 156 26.54 2.64 21.51
C ALA A 156 25.04 2.98 21.42
N LEU A 157 24.48 3.06 20.21
CA LEU A 157 23.05 3.22 19.97
C LEU A 157 22.23 2.08 20.58
N VAL A 158 22.62 0.82 20.38
CA VAL A 158 21.91 -0.35 20.94
C VAL A 158 21.99 -0.38 22.47
N VAL A 159 23.12 -0.01 23.06
CA VAL A 159 23.26 0.12 24.52
C VAL A 159 22.34 1.23 25.03
N ALA A 160 22.41 2.43 24.45
CA ALA A 160 21.57 3.57 24.85
C ALA A 160 20.07 3.25 24.75
N LEU A 161 19.63 2.58 23.67
CA LEU A 161 18.26 2.12 23.49
C LEU A 161 17.83 1.01 24.46
N ARG A 162 18.77 0.25 25.05
CA ARG A 162 18.48 -0.77 26.07
C ARG A 162 18.43 -0.18 27.48
N THR A 163 19.46 0.57 27.88
CA THR A 163 19.76 0.90 29.28
C THR A 163 19.19 2.23 29.75
N THR A 164 18.96 3.20 28.86
CA THR A 164 18.51 4.55 29.27
C THR A 164 16.99 4.66 29.32
N ARG A 165 16.48 5.53 30.22
CA ARG A 165 15.06 5.91 30.26
C ARG A 165 14.58 6.48 28.91
N TRP A 166 15.44 7.25 28.23
CA TRP A 166 15.19 7.76 26.89
C TRP A 166 15.03 6.63 25.86
N GLY A 167 15.89 5.60 25.92
CA GLY A 167 15.81 4.42 25.07
C GLY A 167 14.53 3.60 25.29
N LEU A 168 14.09 3.46 26.54
CA LEU A 168 12.80 2.85 26.87
C LEU A 168 11.62 3.62 26.24
N ILE A 169 11.62 4.95 26.37
CA ILE A 169 10.61 5.84 25.77
C ILE A 169 10.60 5.72 24.23
N MET A 170 11.77 5.75 23.58
CA MET A 170 11.92 5.58 22.13
C MET A 170 11.28 4.27 21.64
N ARG A 171 11.56 3.16 22.34
CA ARG A 171 10.97 1.83 22.04
C ARG A 171 9.47 1.78 22.27
N ALA A 172 8.97 2.39 23.35
CA ALA A 172 7.53 2.40 23.65
C ALA A 172 6.73 3.15 22.57
N VAL A 173 7.23 4.30 22.10
CA VAL A 173 6.62 5.05 20.99
C VAL A 173 6.76 4.31 19.66
N ALA A 174 7.88 3.63 19.38
CA ALA A 174 8.04 2.86 18.14
C ALA A 174 7.06 1.68 18.03
N LEU A 175 6.79 1.00 19.16
CA LEU A 175 5.81 -0.09 19.25
C LEU A 175 4.38 0.42 19.04
N THR A 176 3.93 1.34 19.90
CA THR A 176 2.52 1.79 19.91
C THR A 176 2.43 3.31 20.11
N PRO A 177 2.70 4.12 19.06
CA PRO A 177 2.73 5.59 19.19
C PRO A 177 1.36 6.17 19.55
N GLY A 178 0.27 5.48 19.23
CA GLY A 178 -1.09 5.90 19.57
C GLY A 178 -1.48 5.74 21.05
N SER A 179 -0.78 4.91 21.84
CA SER A 179 -1.05 4.73 23.28
C SER A 179 -0.03 5.41 24.19
N ALA A 180 1.17 5.73 23.69
CA ALA A 180 2.21 6.41 24.47
C ALA A 180 1.76 7.74 25.14
N PRO A 181 0.89 8.58 24.55
CA PRO A 181 0.38 9.78 25.22
C PRO A 181 -0.44 9.47 26.49
N LEU A 182 -1.08 8.30 26.58
CA LEU A 182 -1.90 7.89 27.73
C LEU A 182 -1.05 7.60 28.98
N VAL A 183 0.26 7.42 28.81
CA VAL A 183 1.24 7.25 29.90
C VAL A 183 2.20 8.45 30.01
N GLY A 184 1.75 9.63 29.56
CA GLY A 184 2.48 10.90 29.72
C GLY A 184 3.64 11.13 28.75
N ILE A 185 3.80 10.31 27.71
CA ILE A 185 4.91 10.46 26.74
C ILE A 185 4.52 11.43 25.62
N ASP A 186 5.25 12.54 25.48
CA ASP A 186 5.16 13.44 24.32
C ASP A 186 5.77 12.80 23.07
N VAL A 187 4.91 12.15 22.28
CA VAL A 187 5.25 11.54 21.00
C VAL A 187 5.88 12.53 20.00
N ASN A 188 5.54 13.83 20.02
CA ASN A 188 6.15 14.81 19.11
C ASN A 188 7.60 15.12 19.48
N ARG A 189 7.93 15.21 20.77
CA ARG A 189 9.30 15.38 21.26
C ARG A 189 10.14 14.14 20.96
N VAL A 190 9.59 12.95 21.18
CA VAL A 190 10.25 11.66 20.90
C VAL A 190 10.46 11.47 19.40
N ALA A 191 9.45 11.71 18.55
CA ALA A 191 9.57 11.62 17.10
C ALA A 191 10.60 12.60 16.52
N ARG A 192 10.65 13.85 17.00
CA ARG A 192 11.68 14.83 16.59
C ARG A 192 13.09 14.36 16.93
N GLN A 193 13.29 13.83 18.14
CA GLN A 193 14.58 13.29 18.57
C GLN A 193 14.98 12.03 17.79
N GLY A 194 14.04 11.14 17.50
CA GLY A 194 14.27 9.97 16.64
C GLY A 194 14.63 10.36 15.20
N PHE A 195 14.01 11.42 14.67
CA PHE A 195 14.31 11.91 13.33
C PHE A 195 15.69 12.56 13.23
N ALA A 196 16.05 13.39 14.22
CA ALA A 196 17.37 13.97 14.38
C ALA A 196 18.46 12.91 14.53
N LEU A 197 18.26 11.90 15.39
CA LEU A 197 19.21 10.79 15.55
C LEU A 197 19.38 9.99 14.26
N GLY A 198 18.28 9.73 13.53
CA GLY A 198 18.35 9.04 12.24
C GLY A 198 19.19 9.78 11.21
N ALA A 199 19.05 11.12 11.14
CA ALA A 199 19.88 11.95 10.25
C ALA A 199 21.35 12.04 10.70
N ALA A 200 21.63 12.00 12.01
CA ALA A 200 23.00 11.90 12.53
C ALA A 200 23.67 10.57 12.14
N LEU A 201 22.92 9.45 12.22
CA LEU A 201 23.42 8.12 11.80
C LEU A 201 23.65 8.06 10.29
N ALA A 202 22.75 8.65 9.49
CA ALA A 202 22.96 8.83 8.05
C ALA A 202 24.22 9.65 7.73
N ALA A 203 24.48 10.70 8.51
CA ALA A 203 25.63 11.57 8.32
C ALA A 203 26.96 10.89 8.69
N VAL A 204 27.01 10.12 9.79
CA VAL A 204 28.18 9.29 10.13
C VAL A 204 28.43 8.22 9.07
N ALA A 205 27.37 7.58 8.54
CA ALA A 205 27.53 6.64 7.44
C ALA A 205 28.08 7.30 6.16
N GLY A 206 27.64 8.52 5.84
CA GLY A 206 28.15 9.30 4.70
C GLY A 206 29.63 9.66 4.85
N ALA A 207 30.04 10.08 6.04
CA ALA A 207 31.44 10.28 6.38
C ALA A 207 32.26 9.00 6.21
N SER A 208 31.77 7.85 6.71
CA SER A 208 32.40 6.54 6.49
C SER A 208 32.54 6.16 5.02
N ILE A 209 31.49 6.32 4.20
CA ILE A 209 31.49 6.01 2.75
C ILE A 209 32.56 6.84 2.04
N SER A 210 32.64 8.14 2.33
CA SER A 210 33.55 9.06 1.65
C SER A 210 35.03 8.66 1.73
N MET A 211 35.43 7.92 2.78
CA MET A 211 36.82 7.50 3.00
C MET A 211 37.27 6.32 2.13
N TYR A 212 36.37 5.57 1.47
CA TYR A 212 36.74 4.33 0.76
C TYR A 212 35.98 4.02 -0.54
N GLN A 213 34.94 4.79 -0.88
CA GLN A 213 34.05 4.53 -2.01
C GLN A 213 33.79 5.81 -2.82
N THR A 214 33.87 5.70 -4.15
CA THR A 214 33.49 6.76 -5.10
C THR A 214 31.96 6.94 -5.13
N PHE A 215 31.51 8.19 -5.19
CA PHE A 215 30.09 8.55 -5.24
C PHE A 215 29.82 9.72 -6.20
N SER A 216 28.56 10.01 -6.49
CA SER A 216 28.12 11.16 -7.29
C SER A 216 26.90 11.81 -6.62
N ALA A 217 26.52 13.03 -7.04
CA ALA A 217 25.33 13.72 -6.54
C ALA A 217 24.00 12.97 -6.77
N THR A 218 23.97 11.91 -7.60
CA THR A 218 22.80 11.09 -7.92
C THR A 218 22.74 9.75 -7.16
N ALA A 219 23.78 9.40 -6.40
CA ALA A 219 23.91 8.08 -5.76
C ALA A 219 23.04 7.89 -4.50
N GLY A 220 22.44 8.95 -3.94
CA GLY A 220 21.71 8.90 -2.67
C GLY A 220 20.42 8.07 -2.73
N VAL A 221 19.81 7.96 -3.91
CA VAL A 221 18.73 7.01 -4.20
C VAL A 221 19.15 5.58 -3.88
N VAL A 222 20.35 5.16 -4.30
CA VAL A 222 20.85 3.78 -4.07
C VAL A 222 21.07 3.52 -2.57
N PHE A 223 21.65 4.47 -1.84
CA PHE A 223 21.84 4.34 -0.39
C PHE A 223 20.51 4.33 0.38
N THR A 224 19.51 5.11 -0.08
CA THR A 224 18.15 5.07 0.46
C THR A 224 17.54 3.68 0.29
N MET A 225 17.66 3.09 -0.91
CA MET A 225 17.06 1.78 -1.21
C MET A 225 17.75 0.65 -0.45
N LYS A 226 19.08 0.65 -0.35
CA LYS A 226 19.80 -0.34 0.49
C LYS A 226 19.39 -0.22 1.96
N ALA A 227 19.36 0.98 2.53
CA ALA A 227 18.88 1.19 3.90
C ALA A 227 17.44 0.65 4.09
N LEU A 228 16.54 0.94 3.15
CA LEU A 228 15.14 0.57 3.22
C LEU A 228 14.90 -0.94 3.07
N VAL A 229 15.64 -1.62 2.19
CA VAL A 229 15.70 -3.09 2.09
C VAL A 229 16.05 -3.70 3.45
N ILE A 230 17.09 -3.18 4.11
CA ILE A 230 17.58 -3.69 5.39
C ILE A 230 16.58 -3.45 6.54
N VAL A 231 15.93 -2.28 6.60
CA VAL A 231 14.87 -1.99 7.61
C VAL A 231 13.74 -3.02 7.52
N ILE A 232 13.42 -3.48 6.32
CA ILE A 232 12.33 -4.43 6.07
C ILE A 232 12.79 -5.87 6.35
N MET A 233 13.97 -6.27 5.89
CA MET A 233 14.58 -7.56 6.23
C MET A 233 14.77 -7.73 7.75
N GLY A 234 15.12 -6.66 8.45
CA GLY A 234 15.24 -6.63 9.92
C GLY A 234 13.91 -6.61 10.69
N GLY A 235 12.78 -6.45 9.99
CA GLY A 235 11.48 -6.16 10.59
C GLY A 235 11.33 -4.67 10.90
N VAL A 236 10.33 -4.05 10.29
CA VAL A 236 10.11 -2.61 10.33
C VAL A 236 9.89 -2.11 11.78
N GLY A 237 10.75 -1.21 12.25
CA GLY A 237 10.76 -0.70 13.63
C GLY A 237 11.69 -1.47 14.59
N ASN A 238 12.26 -2.61 14.18
CA ASN A 238 13.18 -3.40 15.01
C ASN A 238 14.65 -3.06 14.72
N VAL A 239 15.20 -2.11 15.48
CA VAL A 239 16.60 -1.65 15.35
C VAL A 239 17.63 -2.78 15.44
N ARG A 240 17.37 -3.83 16.25
CA ARG A 240 18.30 -4.97 16.35
C ARG A 240 18.29 -5.83 15.09
N GLY A 241 17.11 -6.06 14.52
CA GLY A 241 16.97 -6.81 13.27
C GLY A 241 17.56 -6.03 12.10
N ALA A 242 17.39 -4.71 12.06
CA ALA A 242 18.00 -3.86 11.03
C ALA A 242 19.54 -3.91 11.05
N LEU A 243 20.18 -3.96 12.23
CA LEU A 243 21.63 -4.18 12.34
C LEU A 243 22.04 -5.54 11.76
N VAL A 244 21.38 -6.62 12.18
CA VAL A 244 21.69 -8.00 11.73
C VAL A 244 21.47 -8.14 10.22
N ALA A 245 20.39 -7.57 9.69
CA ALA A 245 20.11 -7.55 8.25
C ALA A 245 21.12 -6.69 7.47
N GLY A 246 21.71 -5.65 8.06
CA GLY A 246 22.74 -4.82 7.42
C GLY A 246 24.05 -5.57 7.22
N PHE A 247 24.53 -6.25 8.26
CA PHE A 247 25.68 -7.16 8.16
C PHE A 247 25.40 -8.34 7.24
N GLY A 248 24.21 -8.95 7.34
CA GLY A 248 23.77 -10.03 6.47
C GLY A 248 23.78 -9.62 4.99
N LEU A 249 23.23 -8.45 4.66
CA LEU A 249 23.21 -7.94 3.29
C LEU A 249 24.63 -7.63 2.78
N GLY A 250 25.51 -7.02 3.59
CA GLY A 250 26.89 -6.74 3.18
C GLY A 250 27.72 -8.01 2.90
N LEU A 251 27.53 -9.06 3.72
CA LEU A 251 28.10 -10.37 3.50
C LEU A 251 27.56 -11.04 2.22
N ILE A 252 26.25 -10.99 2.00
CA ILE A 252 25.61 -11.56 0.80
C ILE A 252 26.02 -10.80 -0.47
N GLU A 253 26.02 -9.46 -0.44
CA GLU A 253 26.45 -8.63 -1.58
C GLU A 253 27.89 -8.95 -1.95
N THR A 254 28.78 -9.07 -0.96
CA THR A 254 30.20 -9.41 -1.21
C THR A 254 30.38 -10.87 -1.64
N PHE A 255 29.56 -11.80 -1.14
CA PHE A 255 29.57 -13.19 -1.61
C PHE A 255 29.16 -13.28 -3.08
N VAL A 256 28.06 -12.63 -3.47
CA VAL A 256 27.63 -12.57 -4.88
C VAL A 256 28.73 -11.93 -5.74
N ALA A 257 29.34 -10.83 -5.28
CA ALA A 257 30.44 -10.17 -5.99
C ALA A 257 31.72 -11.01 -6.17
N THR A 258 31.99 -11.97 -5.27
CA THR A 258 33.26 -12.73 -5.26
C THR A 258 33.12 -14.20 -5.65
N ALA A 259 31.90 -14.76 -5.67
CA ALA A 259 31.62 -16.15 -5.98
C ALA A 259 30.62 -16.35 -7.14
N ILE A 260 29.99 -15.27 -7.63
CA ILE A 260 29.08 -15.33 -8.80
C ILE A 260 29.47 -14.26 -9.82
N ASP A 261 29.14 -12.99 -9.56
CA ASP A 261 29.37 -11.86 -10.46
C ASP A 261 29.16 -10.50 -9.73
N PRO A 262 30.04 -9.49 -9.91
CA PRO A 262 29.88 -8.15 -9.33
C PRO A 262 28.64 -7.36 -9.77
N GLY A 263 28.11 -7.59 -10.98
CA GLY A 263 26.88 -6.95 -11.48
C GLY A 263 25.61 -7.53 -10.86
N LEU A 264 25.59 -8.83 -10.53
CA LEU A 264 24.45 -9.48 -9.85
C LEU A 264 24.25 -9.04 -8.39
N THR A 265 25.18 -8.28 -7.80
CA THR A 265 25.12 -7.79 -6.41
C THR A 265 23.81 -7.09 -6.05
N LEU A 266 23.37 -6.17 -6.91
CA LEU A 266 22.13 -5.42 -6.75
C LEU A 266 20.91 -6.30 -7.10
N ALA A 267 20.99 -7.13 -8.15
CA ALA A 267 19.93 -8.09 -8.48
C ALA A 267 19.64 -9.06 -7.32
N ALA A 268 20.67 -9.61 -6.68
CA ALA A 268 20.54 -10.48 -5.51
C ALA A 268 19.99 -9.74 -4.29
N THR A 269 20.44 -8.49 -4.06
CA THR A 269 19.90 -7.60 -3.01
C THR A 269 18.38 -7.45 -3.14
N TYR A 270 17.89 -7.10 -4.34
CA TYR A 270 16.46 -6.94 -4.58
C TYR A 270 15.71 -8.28 -4.64
N GLY A 271 16.30 -9.35 -5.18
CA GLY A 271 15.70 -10.69 -5.17
C GLY A 271 15.41 -11.21 -3.76
N ILE A 272 16.39 -11.11 -2.86
CA ILE A 272 16.25 -11.53 -1.45
C ILE A 272 15.25 -10.63 -0.71
N PHE A 273 15.27 -9.32 -0.99
CA PHE A 273 14.29 -8.39 -0.47
C PHE A 273 12.83 -8.78 -0.83
N LEU A 274 12.57 -9.10 -2.11
CA LEU A 274 11.25 -9.52 -2.58
C LEU A 274 10.86 -10.88 -1.95
N LEU A 275 11.79 -11.82 -1.81
CA LEU A 275 11.56 -13.11 -1.12
C LEU A 275 11.14 -12.92 0.35
N VAL A 276 11.76 -11.99 1.08
CA VAL A 276 11.38 -11.69 2.47
C VAL A 276 9.99 -11.02 2.54
N LEU A 277 9.67 -10.12 1.61
CA LEU A 277 8.33 -9.50 1.53
C LEU A 277 7.21 -10.50 1.23
N LEU A 278 7.48 -11.56 0.47
CA LEU A 278 6.50 -12.63 0.21
C LEU A 278 6.13 -13.40 1.49
N TRP A 279 6.93 -13.34 2.56
CA TRP A 279 6.69 -14.11 3.78
C TRP A 279 5.76 -13.39 4.80
N ARG A 280 5.83 -12.05 4.99
CA ARG A 280 5.01 -11.31 6.01
C ARG A 280 4.70 -9.81 5.71
N PRO A 281 3.45 -9.43 5.34
CA PRO A 281 3.02 -8.03 5.11
C PRO A 281 1.81 -7.53 5.96
N GLN A 282 1.67 -6.22 6.25
CA GLN A 282 0.56 -5.60 7.03
C GLN A 282 0.26 -4.10 6.62
N GLY A 283 -1.00 -3.63 6.46
CA GLY A 283 -1.34 -2.19 6.18
C GLY A 283 -2.76 -1.88 5.62
N LEU A 284 -3.28 -0.62 5.68
CA LEU A 284 -4.69 -0.24 5.35
C LEU A 284 -5.04 1.30 5.18
N PHE A 285 -5.92 1.68 4.21
CA PHE A 285 -6.77 2.91 4.01
C PHE A 285 -6.16 4.35 4.04
N GLY A 286 -6.78 5.47 3.58
CA GLY A 286 -8.08 5.87 2.93
C GLY A 286 -8.22 7.44 2.95
N ALA A 287 -9.17 8.22 2.39
CA ALA A 287 -10.42 8.09 1.60
C ALA A 287 -10.81 9.50 0.97
N PRO A 288 -11.83 9.67 0.06
CA PRO A 288 -11.77 10.67 -1.05
C PRO A 288 -13.04 11.58 -1.34
N GLY A 289 -13.11 12.15 -2.58
CA GLY A 289 -14.20 12.92 -3.25
C GLY A 289 -13.70 13.60 -4.57
N THR A 290 -14.45 14.15 -5.55
CA THR A 290 -15.91 14.26 -5.87
C THR A 290 -16.12 14.52 -7.40
N MET A 291 -17.16 15.25 -7.89
CA MET A 291 -17.82 15.06 -9.23
C MET A 291 -17.81 16.26 -10.25
N MET A 292 -18.11 15.95 -11.54
CA MET A 292 -18.55 16.83 -12.69
C MET A 292 -17.41 17.56 -13.49
N ARG A 293 -17.43 17.81 -14.83
CA ARG A 293 -18.38 17.61 -15.97
C ARG A 293 -17.61 17.15 -17.25
N LEU A 294 -18.30 16.64 -18.30
CA LEU A 294 -17.71 15.78 -19.36
C LEU A 294 -17.57 16.39 -20.79
N VAL A 295 -17.55 17.72 -20.97
CA VAL A 295 -17.71 18.36 -22.31
C VAL A 295 -16.40 18.81 -22.99
N LEU A 296 -15.33 19.04 -22.23
CA LEU A 296 -14.05 19.53 -22.78
C LEU A 296 -13.20 18.55 -23.63
N PRO A 297 -13.30 17.20 -23.53
CA PRO A 297 -12.23 16.32 -24.01
C PRO A 297 -12.15 16.17 -25.53
N LEU A 298 -13.30 16.24 -26.22
CA LEU A 298 -13.37 16.08 -27.68
C LEU A 298 -12.64 17.23 -28.40
N ILE A 299 -12.71 18.44 -27.83
CA ILE A 299 -12.09 19.65 -28.38
C ILE A 299 -10.56 19.59 -28.25
N GLY A 300 -10.05 19.18 -27.08
CA GLY A 300 -8.60 19.10 -26.84
C GLY A 300 -7.90 18.07 -27.74
N LEU A 301 -8.54 16.94 -28.02
CA LEU A 301 -7.96 15.88 -28.85
C LEU A 301 -7.96 16.25 -30.34
N VAL A 302 -8.96 17.00 -30.81
CA VAL A 302 -9.00 17.58 -32.17
C VAL A 302 -7.95 18.69 -32.34
N LEU A 303 -7.76 19.57 -31.35
CA LEU A 303 -6.72 20.61 -31.40
C LEU A 303 -5.30 20.01 -31.46
N LEU A 304 -5.05 18.94 -30.70
CA LEU A 304 -3.78 18.20 -30.74
C LEU A 304 -3.51 17.52 -32.09
N ALA A 305 -4.55 17.07 -32.80
CA ALA A 305 -4.41 16.46 -34.12
C ALA A 305 -3.99 17.46 -35.23
N ILE A 306 -4.19 18.78 -35.04
CA ILE A 306 -3.86 19.82 -36.04
C ILE A 306 -2.42 20.34 -35.84
N LEU A 307 -1.92 20.34 -34.61
CA LEU A 307 -0.60 20.88 -34.24
C LEU A 307 0.62 20.32 -35.02
N PRO A 308 0.68 19.05 -35.48
CA PRO A 308 1.83 18.53 -36.22
C PRO A 308 2.15 19.25 -37.54
N HIS A 309 1.24 20.08 -38.05
CA HIS A 309 1.42 20.83 -39.30
C HIS A 309 1.86 22.30 -39.10
N VAL A 310 2.11 22.72 -37.84
CA VAL A 310 2.37 24.12 -37.48
C VAL A 310 3.61 24.28 -36.57
N VAL A 311 4.28 23.18 -36.22
CA VAL A 311 5.29 23.12 -35.15
C VAL A 311 6.58 22.47 -35.67
N SER A 312 7.74 23.01 -35.28
CA SER A 312 9.07 22.48 -35.64
C SER A 312 9.39 21.14 -34.96
N ASP A 313 10.41 20.43 -35.44
CA ASP A 313 10.80 19.10 -34.93
C ASP A 313 11.07 19.07 -33.43
N TYR A 314 11.63 20.15 -32.87
CA TYR A 314 11.79 20.32 -31.42
C TYR A 314 10.43 20.28 -30.71
N GLY A 315 9.45 21.06 -31.19
CA GLY A 315 8.11 21.08 -30.63
C GLY A 315 7.30 19.80 -30.87
N LEU A 316 7.54 19.07 -31.96
CA LEU A 316 7.06 17.69 -32.11
C LEU A 316 7.67 16.77 -31.03
N GLY A 317 8.96 16.93 -30.72
CA GLY A 317 9.62 16.26 -29.60
C GLY A 317 8.99 16.57 -28.23
N LEU A 318 8.53 17.81 -28.01
CA LEU A 318 7.77 18.20 -26.82
C LEU A 318 6.38 17.55 -26.79
N LEU A 319 5.66 17.58 -27.92
CA LEU A 319 4.32 17.00 -28.05
C LEU A 319 4.33 15.48 -27.83
N ILE A 320 5.38 14.77 -28.29
CA ILE A 320 5.62 13.37 -27.95
C ILE A 320 5.83 13.21 -26.44
N GLY A 321 6.73 13.97 -25.82
CA GLY A 321 7.01 13.86 -24.38
C GLY A 321 5.76 14.09 -23.52
N ALA A 322 4.97 15.11 -23.86
CA ALA A 322 3.67 15.36 -23.25
C ALA A 322 2.69 14.21 -23.44
N ALA A 323 2.54 13.68 -24.68
CA ALA A 323 1.66 12.54 -24.97
C ALA A 323 2.08 11.27 -24.21
N THR A 324 3.39 11.02 -24.08
CA THR A 324 3.95 9.92 -23.28
C THR A 324 3.58 10.06 -21.82
N TYR A 325 3.85 11.18 -21.17
CA TYR A 325 3.51 11.36 -19.76
C TYR A 325 2.00 11.40 -19.49
N VAL A 326 1.19 11.95 -20.41
CA VAL A 326 -0.29 11.85 -20.34
C VAL A 326 -0.73 10.38 -20.39
N THR A 327 -0.17 9.59 -21.30
CA THR A 327 -0.50 8.16 -21.46
C THR A 327 -0.08 7.35 -20.24
N LEU A 328 1.17 7.51 -19.79
CA LEU A 328 1.71 6.83 -18.59
C LEU A 328 0.88 7.17 -17.35
N ALA A 329 0.57 8.45 -17.12
CA ALA A 329 -0.18 8.88 -15.94
C ALA A 329 -1.65 8.42 -15.99
N SER A 330 -2.26 8.36 -17.18
CA SER A 330 -3.63 7.87 -17.37
C SER A 330 -3.73 6.35 -17.19
N ALA A 331 -2.78 5.59 -17.76
CA ALA A 331 -2.69 4.14 -17.60
C ALA A 331 -2.41 3.76 -16.14
N TRP A 332 -1.50 4.47 -15.46
CA TRP A 332 -1.27 4.30 -14.03
C TRP A 332 -2.54 4.58 -13.22
N ALA A 333 -3.25 5.67 -13.52
CA ALA A 333 -4.47 6.06 -12.82
C ALA A 333 -5.63 5.05 -12.97
N LEU A 334 -5.72 4.37 -14.12
CA LEU A 334 -6.70 3.29 -14.36
C LEU A 334 -6.68 2.25 -13.24
N PHE A 335 -5.50 1.77 -12.86
CA PHE A 335 -5.31 0.83 -11.76
C PHE A 335 -5.16 1.56 -10.40
N SER A 336 -4.16 2.42 -10.25
CA SER A 336 -3.72 2.96 -8.95
C SER A 336 -4.62 4.03 -8.37
N GLY A 337 -5.33 4.81 -9.21
CA GLY A 337 -6.24 5.85 -8.73
C GLY A 337 -7.46 5.25 -8.02
N HIS A 338 -8.19 4.38 -8.71
CA HIS A 338 -9.42 3.78 -8.22
C HIS A 338 -9.21 2.79 -7.05
N THR A 339 -8.07 2.10 -7.00
CA THR A 339 -7.78 1.12 -5.94
C THR A 339 -6.98 1.70 -4.76
N HIS A 340 -6.43 2.90 -4.90
CA HIS A 340 -5.45 3.52 -3.99
C HIS A 340 -4.14 2.72 -3.81
N TYR A 341 -3.86 1.72 -4.65
CA TYR A 341 -2.59 1.00 -4.71
C TYR A 341 -1.55 1.82 -5.49
N ILE A 342 -0.74 2.64 -4.83
CA ILE A 342 0.36 3.39 -5.48
C ILE A 342 1.41 2.40 -6.03
N SER A 343 1.47 2.24 -7.36
CA SER A 343 2.50 1.41 -8.00
C SER A 343 3.70 2.26 -8.43
N LEU A 344 4.91 1.74 -8.24
CA LEU A 344 6.16 2.29 -8.76
C LEU A 344 6.77 1.39 -9.86
N ALA A 345 6.04 0.36 -10.31
CA ALA A 345 6.48 -0.54 -11.38
C ALA A 345 6.35 0.03 -12.80
N THR A 346 5.86 1.27 -12.98
CA THR A 346 5.68 1.90 -14.30
C THR A 346 6.94 1.83 -15.17
N VAL A 347 8.08 2.16 -14.58
CA VAL A 347 9.40 2.13 -15.22
C VAL A 347 9.83 0.71 -15.65
N ALA A 348 9.39 -0.34 -14.95
CA ALA A 348 9.63 -1.72 -15.38
C ALA A 348 8.93 -2.00 -16.71
N PHE A 349 7.63 -1.67 -16.79
CA PHE A 349 6.82 -1.92 -17.97
C PHE A 349 7.27 -1.08 -19.16
N TYR A 350 7.50 0.22 -18.94
CA TYR A 350 8.05 1.14 -19.95
C TYR A 350 9.42 0.67 -20.46
N GLY A 351 10.34 0.35 -19.55
CA GLY A 351 11.67 -0.14 -19.89
C GLY A 351 11.65 -1.45 -20.68
N THR A 352 10.87 -2.43 -20.24
CA THR A 352 10.69 -3.71 -20.97
C THR A 352 10.12 -3.50 -22.38
N GLY A 353 9.23 -2.52 -22.58
CA GLY A 353 8.68 -2.23 -23.91
C GLY A 353 9.71 -1.66 -24.87
N ALA A 354 10.44 -0.65 -24.41
CA ALA A 354 11.54 -0.06 -25.18
C ALA A 354 12.67 -1.06 -25.46
N TYR A 355 13.05 -1.90 -24.49
CA TYR A 355 14.03 -2.98 -24.69
C TYR A 355 13.52 -4.08 -25.62
N THR A 356 12.20 -4.38 -25.64
CA THR A 356 11.63 -5.33 -26.62
C THR A 356 11.87 -4.84 -28.04
N VAL A 357 11.77 -3.54 -28.30
CA VAL A 357 12.12 -2.96 -29.60
C VAL A 357 13.62 -3.05 -29.88
N ALA A 358 14.46 -2.67 -28.92
CA ALA A 358 15.91 -2.71 -29.06
C ALA A 358 16.48 -4.14 -29.24
N VAL A 359 15.72 -5.18 -28.90
CA VAL A 359 16.10 -6.60 -29.08
C VAL A 359 15.51 -7.20 -30.35
N LEU A 360 14.29 -6.82 -30.77
CA LEU A 360 13.56 -7.50 -31.85
C LEU A 360 13.43 -6.72 -33.16
N SER A 361 13.72 -5.42 -33.19
CA SER A 361 13.54 -4.57 -34.39
C SER A 361 14.42 -4.96 -35.59
N GLU A 362 15.56 -5.61 -35.35
CA GLU A 362 16.43 -6.13 -36.41
C GLU A 362 15.94 -7.46 -37.02
N VAL A 363 14.97 -8.14 -36.37
CA VAL A 363 14.54 -9.50 -36.71
C VAL A 363 13.06 -9.57 -37.11
N LEU A 364 12.22 -8.67 -36.59
CA LEU A 364 10.77 -8.67 -36.78
C LEU A 364 10.27 -7.30 -37.27
N PRO A 365 9.26 -7.26 -38.18
CA PRO A 365 8.65 -5.99 -38.59
C PRO A 365 8.07 -5.23 -37.41
N TYR A 366 8.27 -3.91 -37.37
CA TYR A 366 7.90 -3.06 -36.23
C TYR A 366 6.47 -3.25 -35.67
N PRO A 367 5.40 -3.43 -36.47
CA PRO A 367 4.06 -3.72 -35.93
C PRO A 367 3.97 -5.05 -35.17
N VAL A 368 4.75 -6.06 -35.57
CA VAL A 368 4.87 -7.35 -34.86
C VAL A 368 5.66 -7.15 -33.56
N VAL A 369 6.70 -6.32 -33.57
CA VAL A 369 7.46 -5.96 -32.36
C VAL A 369 6.58 -5.27 -31.32
N LEU A 370 5.66 -4.37 -31.73
CA LEU A 370 4.68 -3.77 -30.82
C LEU A 370 3.72 -4.82 -30.22
N LEU A 371 3.28 -5.81 -31.01
CA LEU A 371 2.48 -6.93 -30.50
C LEU A 371 3.28 -7.80 -29.51
N CYS A 372 4.54 -8.11 -29.81
CA CYS A 372 5.45 -8.80 -28.89
C CYS A 372 5.64 -8.01 -27.60
N ALA A 373 5.80 -6.69 -27.66
CA ALA A 373 5.92 -5.84 -26.48
C ALA A 373 4.64 -5.88 -25.62
N ALA A 374 3.45 -5.82 -26.23
CA ALA A 374 2.19 -5.97 -25.51
C ALA A 374 2.06 -7.35 -24.82
N LEU A 375 2.46 -8.43 -25.50
CA LEU A 375 2.42 -9.79 -24.95
C LEU A 375 3.44 -10.00 -23.81
N ILE A 376 4.68 -9.54 -23.98
CA ILE A 376 5.73 -9.60 -22.95
C ILE A 376 5.35 -8.74 -21.74
N GLY A 377 4.86 -7.51 -21.96
CA GLY A 377 4.35 -6.64 -20.90
C GLY A 377 3.17 -7.25 -20.15
N GLY A 378 2.24 -7.91 -20.86
CA GLY A 378 1.11 -8.61 -20.27
C GLY A 378 1.51 -9.87 -19.46
N ALA A 379 2.45 -10.67 -19.97
CA ALA A 379 2.98 -11.84 -19.28
C ALA A 379 3.77 -11.45 -18.01
N LEU A 380 4.62 -10.42 -18.12
CA LEU A 380 5.30 -9.81 -16.98
C LEU A 380 4.27 -9.30 -15.95
N ALA A 381 3.25 -8.57 -16.40
CA ALA A 381 2.20 -8.04 -15.53
C ALA A 381 1.37 -9.13 -14.85
N LEU A 382 1.23 -10.32 -15.46
CA LEU A 382 0.57 -11.47 -14.84
C LEU A 382 1.40 -12.02 -13.68
N VAL A 383 2.69 -12.31 -13.90
CA VAL A 383 3.63 -12.80 -12.89
C VAL A 383 3.79 -11.81 -11.74
N VAL A 384 3.94 -10.53 -12.09
CA VAL A 384 4.05 -9.41 -11.15
C VAL A 384 2.73 -9.19 -10.41
N GLY A 385 1.58 -9.25 -11.07
CA GLY A 385 0.28 -9.07 -10.42
C GLY A 385 -0.04 -10.18 -9.42
N LEU A 386 0.22 -11.45 -9.78
CA LEU A 386 -0.05 -12.61 -8.93
C LEU A 386 0.80 -12.65 -7.65
N SER A 387 1.98 -12.02 -7.67
CA SER A 387 2.88 -11.85 -6.53
C SER A 387 2.59 -10.56 -5.74
N THR A 388 2.49 -9.40 -6.41
CA THR A 388 2.33 -8.08 -5.76
C THR A 388 0.95 -7.84 -5.15
N LEU A 389 -0.14 -8.22 -5.81
CA LEU A 389 -1.50 -7.72 -5.47
C LEU A 389 -2.06 -8.32 -4.17
N ARG A 390 -1.32 -9.24 -3.54
CA ARG A 390 -1.55 -9.77 -2.19
C ARG A 390 -1.06 -8.82 -1.09
N LEU A 391 -0.11 -7.95 -1.41
CA LEU A 391 0.44 -6.93 -0.51
C LEU A 391 -0.55 -5.75 -0.36
N ARG A 392 -0.34 -4.90 0.66
CA ARG A 392 -1.16 -3.71 0.95
C ARG A 392 -0.32 -2.55 1.45
N GLY A 393 -0.80 -1.34 1.21
CA GLY A 393 -0.13 -0.10 1.66
C GLY A 393 1.29 0.02 1.13
N VAL A 394 2.18 0.59 1.94
CA VAL A 394 3.57 0.90 1.55
C VAL A 394 4.36 -0.34 1.10
N TYR A 395 4.03 -1.54 1.59
CA TYR A 395 4.66 -2.79 1.14
C TYR A 395 4.45 -3.07 -0.36
N PHE A 396 3.29 -2.72 -0.92
CA PHE A 396 3.06 -2.81 -2.38
C PHE A 396 3.91 -1.77 -3.13
N VAL A 397 3.96 -0.53 -2.63
CA VAL A 397 4.75 0.57 -3.18
C VAL A 397 6.21 0.14 -3.33
N ILE A 398 6.81 -0.36 -2.24
CA ILE A 398 8.22 -0.74 -2.21
C ILE A 398 8.47 -2.01 -3.04
N PHE A 399 7.62 -3.05 -2.96
CA PHE A 399 7.80 -4.25 -3.79
C PHE A 399 7.77 -3.89 -5.27
N SER A 400 6.81 -3.05 -5.69
CA SER A 400 6.69 -2.62 -7.09
C SER A 400 7.89 -1.78 -7.57
N PHE A 401 8.56 -1.05 -6.67
CA PHE A 401 9.83 -0.37 -6.96
C PHE A 401 11.00 -1.35 -7.03
N GLY A 402 11.22 -2.17 -5.99
CA GLY A 402 12.36 -3.10 -5.92
C GLY A 402 12.34 -4.16 -7.01
N LEU A 403 11.15 -4.54 -7.48
CA LEU A 403 10.95 -5.35 -8.68
C LEU A 403 11.37 -4.63 -9.96
N ALA A 404 11.05 -3.35 -10.12
CA ALA A 404 11.42 -2.59 -11.31
C ALA A 404 12.94 -2.42 -11.41
N GLU A 405 13.58 -2.14 -10.28
CA GLU A 405 15.03 -2.11 -10.16
C GLU A 405 15.66 -3.51 -10.35
N LEU A 406 15.05 -4.59 -9.83
CA LEU A 406 15.50 -5.97 -10.13
C LEU A 406 15.50 -6.25 -11.64
N ILE A 407 14.44 -5.88 -12.35
CA ILE A 407 14.33 -6.08 -13.82
C ILE A 407 15.43 -5.27 -14.53
N ARG A 408 15.68 -4.02 -14.13
CA ARG A 408 16.80 -3.22 -14.65
C ARG A 408 18.14 -3.89 -14.43
N GLN A 409 18.40 -4.41 -13.23
CA GLN A 409 19.67 -5.05 -12.87
C GLN A 409 19.89 -6.36 -13.63
N LEU A 410 18.85 -7.18 -13.82
CA LEU A 410 18.92 -8.40 -14.62
C LEU A 410 19.21 -8.11 -16.10
N ILE A 411 18.61 -7.08 -16.67
CA ILE A 411 18.89 -6.64 -18.05
C ILE A 411 20.30 -6.05 -18.16
N THR A 412 20.71 -5.22 -17.19
CA THR A 412 22.08 -4.67 -17.15
C THR A 412 23.13 -5.78 -17.10
N TRP A 413 22.91 -6.80 -16.28
CA TRP A 413 23.78 -7.97 -16.22
C TRP A 413 23.80 -8.76 -17.53
N TYR A 414 22.63 -8.98 -18.15
CA TYR A 414 22.53 -9.72 -19.40
C TYR A 414 23.27 -9.03 -20.55
N GLU A 415 23.08 -7.72 -20.72
CA GLU A 415 23.78 -6.97 -21.76
C GLU A 415 25.30 -7.01 -21.53
N VAL A 416 25.77 -6.70 -20.31
CA VAL A 416 27.21 -6.64 -20.00
C VAL A 416 27.89 -8.01 -20.12
N ASN A 417 27.32 -9.06 -19.51
CA ASN A 417 28.00 -10.35 -19.35
C ASN A 417 27.59 -11.43 -20.37
N VAL A 418 26.47 -11.27 -21.09
CA VAL A 418 26.04 -12.23 -22.13
C VAL A 418 26.22 -11.64 -23.54
N THR A 419 25.97 -10.35 -23.73
CA THR A 419 26.16 -9.71 -25.06
C THR A 419 27.51 -8.99 -25.22
N GLY A 420 28.19 -8.66 -24.12
CA GLY A 420 29.42 -7.87 -24.13
C GLY A 420 29.20 -6.38 -24.42
N THR A 421 27.99 -5.87 -24.23
CA THR A 421 27.60 -4.48 -24.54
C THR A 421 27.00 -3.75 -23.34
N LEU A 422 26.97 -2.41 -23.38
CA LEU A 422 26.31 -1.60 -22.36
C LEU A 422 24.83 -1.30 -22.68
N GLY A 423 24.38 -1.67 -23.88
CA GLY A 423 23.13 -1.23 -24.50
C GLY A 423 23.17 -1.39 -26.02
N ARG A 424 22.06 -1.09 -26.68
CA ARG A 424 21.79 -1.44 -28.08
C ARG A 424 21.45 -0.22 -28.93
N TYR A 425 21.72 -0.32 -30.21
CA TYR A 425 21.26 0.66 -31.20
C TYR A 425 19.85 0.32 -31.70
N ILE A 426 19.13 1.33 -32.20
CA ILE A 426 17.79 1.15 -32.80
C ILE A 426 17.79 1.77 -34.20
N PHE A 427 17.98 0.93 -35.22
CA PHE A 427 18.02 1.34 -36.63
C PHE A 427 16.64 1.26 -37.29
N LEU A 428 15.67 2.02 -36.78
CA LEU A 428 14.31 2.09 -37.30
C LEU A 428 14.04 3.42 -38.01
N GLU A 429 13.73 3.38 -39.31
CA GLU A 429 13.35 4.53 -40.13
C GLU A 429 11.91 5.01 -39.84
N ILE A 430 11.62 5.35 -38.58
CA ILE A 430 10.33 5.84 -38.12
C ILE A 430 10.43 7.34 -37.83
N SER A 431 9.70 8.14 -38.59
CA SER A 431 9.67 9.60 -38.42
C SER A 431 9.09 10.00 -37.07
N THR A 432 9.56 11.14 -36.55
CA THR A 432 9.05 11.78 -35.33
C THR A 432 7.53 11.99 -35.39
N GLN A 433 6.99 12.31 -36.57
CA GLN A 433 5.54 12.46 -36.79
C GLN A 433 4.77 11.13 -36.63
N GLN A 434 5.32 10.00 -37.11
CA GLN A 434 4.72 8.67 -36.90
C GLN A 434 4.75 8.25 -35.42
N ILE A 435 5.82 8.57 -34.69
CA ILE A 435 5.89 8.34 -33.23
C ILE A 435 4.80 9.17 -32.52
N TYR A 436 4.63 10.44 -32.91
CA TYR A 436 3.59 11.31 -32.34
C TYR A 436 2.18 10.75 -32.56
N TRP A 437 1.82 10.39 -33.79
CA TRP A 437 0.49 9.83 -34.09
C TRP A 437 0.21 8.53 -33.33
N GLN A 438 1.20 7.65 -33.19
CA GLN A 438 1.07 6.43 -32.40
C GLN A 438 0.88 6.70 -30.91
N MET A 439 1.63 7.66 -30.33
CA MET A 439 1.43 8.05 -28.93
C MET A 439 0.10 8.76 -28.69
N LEU A 440 -0.35 9.61 -29.61
CA LEU A 440 -1.66 10.27 -29.54
C LEU A 440 -2.80 9.23 -29.62
N ALA A 441 -2.67 8.23 -30.51
CA ALA A 441 -3.61 7.12 -30.61
C ALA A 441 -3.61 6.24 -29.34
N LEU A 442 -2.45 5.87 -28.79
CA LEU A 442 -2.38 5.11 -27.54
C LEU A 442 -2.97 5.90 -26.37
N GLY A 443 -2.71 7.21 -26.27
CA GLY A 443 -3.33 8.08 -25.27
C GLY A 443 -4.85 8.16 -25.41
N ALA A 444 -5.35 8.32 -26.64
CA ALA A 444 -6.79 8.31 -26.93
C ALA A 444 -7.45 6.97 -26.54
N VAL A 445 -6.83 5.84 -26.90
CA VAL A 445 -7.29 4.49 -26.53
C VAL A 445 -7.25 4.29 -25.01
N THR A 446 -6.21 4.76 -24.33
CA THR A 446 -6.08 4.69 -22.86
C THR A 446 -7.23 5.41 -22.16
N ILE A 447 -7.59 6.60 -22.64
CA ILE A 447 -8.69 7.40 -22.08
C ILE A 447 -10.05 6.79 -22.44
N ALA A 448 -10.24 6.31 -23.68
CA ALA A 448 -11.47 5.63 -24.09
C ALA A 448 -11.70 4.34 -23.29
N LEU A 449 -10.66 3.53 -23.11
CA LEU A 449 -10.69 2.32 -22.28
C LEU A 449 -10.98 2.66 -20.81
N THR A 450 -10.38 3.71 -20.27
CA THR A 450 -10.66 4.17 -18.89
C THR A 450 -12.12 4.62 -18.75
N ALA A 451 -12.65 5.38 -19.69
CA ALA A 451 -14.05 5.82 -19.70
C ALA A 451 -15.04 4.63 -19.83
N TRP A 452 -14.70 3.63 -20.63
CA TRP A 452 -15.48 2.39 -20.75
C TRP A 452 -15.42 1.55 -19.47
N ILE A 453 -14.22 1.35 -18.90
CA ILE A 453 -14.04 0.62 -17.64
C ILE A 453 -14.82 1.29 -16.51
N MET A 454 -14.73 2.61 -16.35
CA MET A 454 -15.47 3.37 -15.31
C MET A 454 -17.00 3.21 -15.40
N ARG A 455 -17.55 2.95 -16.60
CA ARG A 455 -18.99 2.67 -16.83
C ARG A 455 -19.36 1.19 -16.70
N SER A 456 -18.37 0.30 -16.68
CA SER A 456 -18.57 -1.15 -16.63
C SER A 456 -18.67 -1.68 -15.18
N ARG A 457 -19.06 -2.96 -15.05
CA ARG A 457 -18.94 -3.72 -13.79
C ARG A 457 -17.53 -3.63 -13.18
N LEU A 458 -16.49 -3.65 -14.00
CA LEU A 458 -15.10 -3.63 -13.51
C LEU A 458 -14.77 -2.28 -12.84
N GLY A 459 -15.23 -1.15 -13.39
CA GLY A 459 -15.03 0.18 -12.79
C GLY A 459 -15.92 0.48 -11.59
N LEU A 460 -17.07 -0.18 -11.44
CA LEU A 460 -17.78 -0.21 -10.16
C LEU A 460 -16.95 -0.99 -9.13
N ALA A 461 -16.53 -2.22 -9.45
CA ALA A 461 -15.78 -3.08 -8.54
C ALA A 461 -14.46 -2.45 -8.06
N LEU A 462 -13.69 -1.79 -8.94
CA LEU A 462 -12.45 -1.10 -8.55
C LEU A 462 -12.70 0.00 -7.50
N ARG A 463 -13.79 0.77 -7.61
CA ARG A 463 -14.14 1.82 -6.65
C ARG A 463 -14.49 1.26 -5.28
N VAL A 464 -15.26 0.16 -5.21
CA VAL A 464 -15.57 -0.52 -3.93
C VAL A 464 -14.30 -1.07 -3.27
N ILE A 465 -13.38 -1.60 -4.07
CA ILE A 465 -12.08 -2.11 -3.59
C ILE A 465 -11.21 -0.99 -2.99
N GLY A 466 -11.29 0.24 -3.53
CA GLY A 466 -10.62 1.42 -2.98
C GLY A 466 -11.18 1.90 -1.64
N ASP A 467 -12.52 1.92 -1.49
CA ASP A 467 -13.18 2.35 -0.25
C ASP A 467 -13.09 1.29 0.88
N ASP A 468 -13.59 0.06 0.65
CA ASP A 468 -13.38 -1.06 1.59
C ASP A 468 -13.37 -2.42 0.87
N GLU A 469 -12.17 -2.96 0.69
CA GLU A 469 -11.90 -4.31 0.19
C GLU A 469 -12.65 -5.42 0.98
N THR A 470 -13.00 -5.17 2.24
CA THR A 470 -13.81 -6.06 3.08
C THR A 470 -15.27 -6.10 2.65
N VAL A 471 -15.87 -4.94 2.39
CA VAL A 471 -17.24 -4.83 1.86
C VAL A 471 -17.28 -5.40 0.45
N ALA A 472 -16.29 -5.10 -0.39
CA ALA A 472 -16.18 -5.65 -1.74
C ALA A 472 -16.25 -7.19 -1.73
N ALA A 473 -15.46 -7.85 -0.87
CA ALA A 473 -15.43 -9.31 -0.78
C ALA A 473 -16.78 -9.93 -0.34
N HIS A 474 -17.44 -9.35 0.68
CA HIS A 474 -18.76 -9.82 1.14
C HIS A 474 -19.91 -9.40 0.22
N SER A 475 -19.67 -8.50 -0.74
CA SER A 475 -20.63 -8.16 -1.79
C SER A 475 -20.57 -9.10 -2.99
N GLY A 476 -19.67 -10.10 -3.00
CA GLY A 476 -19.49 -11.01 -4.13
C GLY A 476 -18.39 -10.64 -5.13
N ILE A 477 -17.62 -9.57 -4.89
CA ILE A 477 -16.52 -9.15 -5.78
C ILE A 477 -15.30 -10.04 -5.60
N ASN A 478 -14.87 -10.72 -6.66
CA ASN A 478 -13.62 -11.48 -6.66
C ASN A 478 -12.40 -10.55 -6.77
N LEU A 479 -11.92 -10.10 -5.61
CA LEU A 479 -10.83 -9.12 -5.44
C LEU A 479 -9.60 -9.39 -6.31
N ALA A 480 -9.13 -10.64 -6.32
CA ALA A 480 -7.90 -11.02 -7.03
C ALA A 480 -8.04 -10.85 -8.55
N ARG A 481 -9.15 -11.33 -9.13
CA ARG A 481 -9.41 -11.19 -10.57
C ARG A 481 -9.56 -9.73 -10.98
N VAL A 482 -10.30 -8.93 -10.23
CA VAL A 482 -10.52 -7.50 -10.55
C VAL A 482 -9.22 -6.69 -10.46
N LYS A 483 -8.43 -6.86 -9.38
CA LYS A 483 -7.12 -6.22 -9.25
C LYS A 483 -6.17 -6.65 -10.37
N LEU A 484 -6.10 -7.94 -10.70
CA LEU A 484 -5.19 -8.48 -11.70
C LEU A 484 -5.52 -8.00 -13.13
N LEU A 485 -6.80 -8.02 -13.52
CA LEU A 485 -7.23 -7.53 -14.84
C LEU A 485 -6.92 -6.04 -15.03
N ALA A 486 -7.20 -5.21 -14.02
CA ALA A 486 -6.89 -3.79 -14.07
C ALA A 486 -5.38 -3.52 -14.11
N PHE A 487 -4.59 -4.29 -13.36
CA PHE A 487 -3.13 -4.17 -13.35
C PHE A 487 -2.53 -4.58 -14.71
N VAL A 488 -2.93 -5.71 -15.29
CA VAL A 488 -2.46 -6.16 -16.61
C VAL A 488 -2.85 -5.15 -17.71
N ALA A 489 -4.10 -4.66 -17.71
CA ALA A 489 -4.55 -3.66 -18.69
C ALA A 489 -3.76 -2.34 -18.59
N SER A 490 -3.46 -1.87 -17.37
CA SER A 490 -2.55 -0.75 -17.13
C SER A 490 -1.16 -1.05 -17.70
N SER A 491 -0.52 -2.14 -17.26
CA SER A 491 0.85 -2.49 -17.61
C SER A 491 1.10 -2.67 -19.10
N VAL A 492 0.17 -3.27 -19.84
CA VAL A 492 0.29 -3.41 -21.31
C VAL A 492 0.38 -2.04 -21.99
N ILE A 493 -0.39 -1.05 -21.54
CA ILE A 493 -0.33 0.32 -22.07
C ILE A 493 1.00 1.00 -21.68
N LEU A 494 1.48 0.79 -20.44
CA LEU A 494 2.78 1.33 -19.99
C LEU A 494 3.94 0.73 -20.82
N THR A 495 3.86 -0.55 -21.19
CA THR A 495 4.83 -1.21 -22.07
C THR A 495 4.74 -0.73 -23.51
N LEU A 496 3.53 -0.58 -24.07
CA LEU A 496 3.36 0.00 -25.40
C LEU A 496 3.87 1.44 -25.49
N ALA A 497 3.69 2.26 -24.45
CA ALA A 497 4.24 3.62 -24.41
C ALA A 497 5.78 3.63 -24.49
N GLY A 498 6.46 2.64 -23.89
CA GLY A 498 7.91 2.46 -24.03
C GLY A 498 8.31 1.99 -25.44
N ALA A 499 7.58 1.04 -26.02
CA ALA A 499 7.86 0.50 -27.35
C ALA A 499 7.58 1.49 -28.50
N ILE A 500 6.61 2.39 -28.33
CA ILE A 500 6.34 3.45 -29.32
C ILE A 500 7.37 4.58 -29.22
N THR A 501 7.90 4.86 -28.04
CA THR A 501 8.86 5.98 -27.84
C THR A 501 10.32 5.60 -28.07
N SER A 502 10.70 4.32 -27.96
CA SER A 502 12.11 3.91 -28.10
C SER A 502 12.77 4.24 -29.44
N PRO A 503 12.10 4.26 -30.62
CA PRO A 503 12.74 4.68 -31.88
C PRO A 503 13.19 6.15 -31.92
N ARG A 504 12.82 6.97 -30.93
CA ARG A 504 13.39 8.32 -30.73
C ARG A 504 14.86 8.28 -30.28
N TYR A 505 15.31 7.15 -29.72
CA TYR A 505 16.66 6.97 -29.19
C TYR A 505 17.47 6.06 -30.12
N VAL A 506 18.45 6.63 -30.82
CA VAL A 506 19.39 5.88 -31.68
C VAL A 506 20.18 4.83 -30.89
N TYR A 507 20.39 5.07 -29.59
CA TYR A 507 21.03 4.15 -28.65
C TYR A 507 20.23 4.07 -27.33
N VAL A 508 20.08 2.87 -26.80
CA VAL A 508 19.29 2.52 -25.61
C VAL A 508 20.12 1.67 -24.66
N GLU A 509 20.33 2.18 -23.45
CA GLU A 509 20.96 1.47 -22.33
C GLU A 509 19.98 1.30 -21.15
N PRO A 510 20.21 0.34 -20.23
CA PRO A 510 19.26 0.06 -19.15
C PRO A 510 19.10 1.22 -18.15
N ALA A 511 20.13 2.05 -17.96
CA ALA A 511 20.10 3.15 -17.00
C ALA A 511 19.24 4.34 -17.48
N ILE A 512 19.25 4.65 -18.78
CA ILE A 512 18.35 5.66 -19.38
C ILE A 512 16.88 5.20 -19.27
N VAL A 513 16.59 4.00 -19.77
CA VAL A 513 15.20 3.62 -20.06
C VAL A 513 14.48 3.05 -18.84
N PHE A 514 15.18 2.38 -17.92
CA PHE A 514 14.64 2.00 -16.62
C PHE A 514 14.91 3.06 -15.53
N ASN A 515 15.08 4.34 -15.89
CA ASN A 515 15.31 5.43 -14.93
C ASN A 515 14.11 5.59 -13.97
N PRO A 516 14.27 5.38 -12.65
CA PRO A 516 13.16 5.42 -11.69
C PRO A 516 12.38 6.74 -11.65
N ALA A 517 12.99 7.85 -12.10
CA ALA A 517 12.29 9.13 -12.24
C ALA A 517 11.02 9.01 -13.09
N VAL A 518 11.00 8.16 -14.13
CA VAL A 518 9.81 7.95 -14.99
C VAL A 518 8.62 7.46 -14.17
N SER A 519 8.82 6.49 -13.26
CA SER A 519 7.77 6.03 -12.33
C SER A 519 7.28 7.16 -11.43
N PHE A 520 8.19 7.89 -10.79
CA PHE A 520 7.80 8.92 -9.82
C PHE A 520 7.11 10.12 -10.46
N LEU A 521 7.61 10.60 -11.60
CA LEU A 521 7.00 11.68 -12.38
C LEU A 521 5.57 11.29 -12.81
N THR A 522 5.39 10.05 -13.27
CA THR A 522 4.06 9.48 -13.59
C THR A 522 3.10 9.55 -12.41
N VAL A 523 3.54 9.11 -11.22
CA VAL A 523 2.73 9.16 -9.99
C VAL A 523 2.39 10.59 -9.60
N ILE A 524 3.37 11.52 -9.64
CA ILE A 524 3.16 12.93 -9.28
C ILE A 524 2.16 13.59 -10.23
N MET A 525 2.33 13.41 -11.55
CA MET A 525 1.42 13.96 -12.56
C MET A 525 0.00 13.42 -12.37
N ALA A 526 -0.16 12.11 -12.15
CA ALA A 526 -1.46 11.50 -11.88
C ALA A 526 -2.10 12.05 -10.59
N LEU A 527 -1.37 12.11 -9.47
CA LEU A 527 -1.90 12.56 -8.19
C LEU A 527 -2.19 14.06 -8.14
N LEU A 528 -1.34 14.90 -8.75
CA LEU A 528 -1.44 16.36 -8.71
C LEU A 528 -2.64 16.87 -9.53
N GLY A 529 -2.86 16.32 -10.74
CA GLY A 529 -4.05 16.61 -11.54
C GLY A 529 -5.31 15.86 -11.07
N GLY A 530 -5.13 14.72 -10.39
CA GLY A 530 -6.14 13.98 -9.63
C GLY A 530 -6.50 12.63 -10.25
N ALA A 531 -5.84 11.56 -9.78
CA ALA A 531 -5.85 10.22 -10.39
C ALA A 531 -7.24 9.54 -10.48
N ASN A 532 -8.24 10.01 -9.72
CA ASN A 532 -9.60 9.45 -9.76
C ASN A 532 -10.51 10.21 -10.76
N ARG A 533 -9.93 11.07 -11.60
CA ARG A 533 -10.60 11.80 -12.69
C ARG A 533 -10.06 11.32 -14.03
N LEU A 534 -10.95 11.02 -14.99
CA LEU A 534 -10.59 10.60 -16.34
C LEU A 534 -9.53 11.49 -17.04
N TRP A 535 -9.57 12.80 -16.79
CA TRP A 535 -8.65 13.80 -17.35
C TRP A 535 -7.72 14.43 -16.31
N GLY A 536 -7.78 13.99 -15.04
CA GLY A 536 -6.89 14.46 -13.99
C GLY A 536 -5.42 14.21 -14.34
N PRO A 537 -5.02 12.98 -14.70
CA PRO A 537 -3.65 12.68 -15.12
C PRO A 537 -3.17 13.53 -16.29
N ALA A 538 -4.03 13.85 -17.27
CA ALA A 538 -3.67 14.73 -18.38
C ALA A 538 -3.45 16.19 -17.94
N LEU A 539 -4.35 16.72 -17.09
CA LEU A 539 -4.24 18.07 -16.51
C LEU A 539 -3.06 18.21 -15.51
N GLY A 540 -2.57 17.10 -14.96
CA GLY A 540 -1.34 17.07 -14.19
C GLY A 540 -0.09 16.91 -15.07
N ALA A 541 -0.15 16.05 -16.10
CA ALA A 541 0.98 15.75 -16.96
C ALA A 541 1.38 16.92 -17.88
N VAL A 542 0.44 17.49 -18.65
CA VAL A 542 0.81 18.50 -19.68
C VAL A 542 1.45 19.76 -19.09
N PRO A 543 0.85 20.44 -18.08
CA PRO A 543 1.44 21.67 -17.56
C PRO A 543 2.75 21.39 -16.81
N LEU A 544 2.83 20.26 -16.11
CA LEU A 544 4.01 19.90 -15.33
C LEU A 544 5.18 19.48 -16.25
N PHE A 545 4.92 18.71 -17.31
CA PHE A 545 5.92 18.37 -18.33
C PHE A 545 6.45 19.62 -19.04
N LEU A 546 5.58 20.55 -19.47
CA LEU A 546 6.02 21.78 -20.13
C LEU A 546 6.86 22.68 -19.20
N VAL A 547 6.51 22.76 -17.91
CA VAL A 547 7.33 23.45 -16.90
C VAL A 547 8.66 22.72 -16.67
N PHE A 548 8.66 21.39 -16.65
CA PHE A 548 9.87 20.58 -16.46
C PHE A 548 10.84 20.68 -17.64
N GLU A 549 10.36 20.64 -18.88
CA GLU A 549 11.22 20.85 -20.05
C GLU A 549 11.76 22.29 -20.06
N PHE A 550 10.92 23.30 -19.83
CA PHE A 550 11.35 24.71 -19.77
C PHE A 550 12.45 24.91 -18.71
N LEU A 551 12.26 24.35 -17.51
CA LEU A 551 13.28 24.41 -16.45
C LEU A 551 14.53 23.58 -16.78
N SER A 552 14.40 22.43 -17.43
CA SER A 552 15.56 21.61 -17.83
C SER A 552 16.39 22.28 -18.93
N ALA A 553 15.74 22.98 -19.86
CA ALA A 553 16.39 23.66 -20.98
C ALA A 553 17.05 25.00 -20.59
N ASN A 554 16.44 25.75 -19.65
CA ASN A 554 16.94 27.08 -19.25
C ASN A 554 17.73 27.06 -17.92
N PHE A 555 17.52 26.05 -17.08
CA PHE A 555 18.04 25.98 -15.70
C PHE A 555 18.45 24.55 -15.28
N PRO A 556 19.21 23.79 -16.10
CA PRO A 556 19.44 22.35 -15.90
C PRO A 556 19.92 21.99 -14.48
N ASP A 557 20.89 22.71 -13.93
CA ASP A 557 21.48 22.42 -12.62
C ASP A 557 20.58 22.79 -11.43
N SER A 558 19.57 23.63 -11.63
CA SER A 558 18.64 24.08 -10.57
C SER A 558 17.20 23.61 -10.75
N TYR A 559 16.84 23.00 -11.88
CA TYR A 559 15.53 22.40 -12.13
C TYR A 559 15.01 21.51 -10.95
N PRO A 560 15.80 20.59 -10.34
CA PRO A 560 15.31 19.76 -9.23
C PRO A 560 14.94 20.56 -7.97
N ILE A 561 15.54 21.74 -7.76
CA ILE A 561 15.25 22.64 -6.63
C ILE A 561 13.84 23.22 -6.77
N PHE A 562 13.47 23.65 -7.98
CA PHE A 562 12.12 24.17 -8.28
C PHE A 562 11.04 23.09 -8.12
N LEU A 563 11.33 21.85 -8.54
CA LEU A 563 10.45 20.69 -8.34
C LEU A 563 10.18 20.43 -6.85
N GLY A 564 11.22 20.38 -6.01
CA GLY A 564 11.06 20.20 -4.57
C GLY A 564 10.25 21.31 -3.90
N ALA A 565 10.48 22.58 -4.29
CA ALA A 565 9.76 23.73 -3.76
C ALA A 565 8.26 23.76 -4.14
N ALA A 566 7.92 23.34 -5.36
CA ALA A 566 6.53 23.34 -5.85
C ALA A 566 5.62 22.39 -5.06
N LEU A 567 6.12 21.18 -4.73
CA LEU A 567 5.37 20.15 -4.01
C LEU A 567 5.00 20.56 -2.58
N HIS A 568 5.79 21.43 -1.94
CA HIS A 568 5.62 21.81 -0.53
C HIS A 568 4.42 22.75 -0.26
N ARG A 569 3.95 23.52 -1.26
CA ARG A 569 3.18 24.77 -1.00
C ARG A 569 1.65 24.65 -0.97
N ARG A 570 1.02 23.48 -1.21
CA ARG A 570 -0.46 23.36 -1.29
C ARG A 570 -1.07 22.10 -0.65
N ARG A 571 -1.59 22.22 0.59
CA ARG A 571 -2.90 21.71 1.10
C ARG A 571 -3.01 21.90 2.64
N LEU A 572 -4.03 22.62 3.11
CA LEU A 572 -4.28 22.97 4.53
C LEU A 572 -5.80 22.93 4.82
N ARG A 573 -6.18 22.63 6.08
CA ARG A 573 -7.55 22.29 6.57
C ARG A 573 -8.03 20.89 6.10
N ARG A 574 -8.78 20.07 6.86
CA ARG A 574 -9.42 20.13 8.20
C ARG A 574 -9.31 18.72 8.87
N ALA A 575 -9.63 18.54 10.16
CA ALA A 575 -9.46 17.25 10.89
C ALA A 575 -10.54 16.99 11.97
N GLN A 576 -10.71 15.71 12.42
CA GLN A 576 -11.62 15.24 13.50
C GLN A 576 -11.17 13.85 14.08
N ARG A 577 -11.78 13.36 15.19
CA ARG A 577 -11.35 12.18 16.03
C ARG A 577 -12.54 11.36 16.66
N PRO A 578 -12.39 10.04 16.99
CA PRO A 578 -13.35 9.22 17.78
C PRO A 578 -12.79 8.37 18.99
N HIS A 579 -13.64 7.65 19.78
CA HIS A 579 -13.35 6.76 20.98
C HIS A 579 -14.25 5.44 21.09
N ARG A 580 -14.47 4.73 22.25
CA ARG A 580 -15.00 3.30 22.48
C ARG A 580 -15.99 3.13 23.70
N GLY A 581 -16.66 2.02 24.16
CA GLY A 581 -16.90 0.55 23.86
C GLY A 581 -16.46 -0.46 25.00
N GLY A 582 -17.11 -1.57 25.52
CA GLY A 582 -18.34 -2.44 25.33
C GLY A 582 -18.51 -3.59 26.44
N ARG A 583 -19.34 -4.69 26.30
CA ARG A 583 -19.79 -5.81 27.27
C ARG A 583 -21.03 -6.64 26.70
N ALA A 584 -21.65 -7.77 27.14
CA ALA A 584 -21.56 -8.86 28.20
C ALA A 584 -22.28 -10.22 27.77
N ALA A 585 -22.06 -11.42 28.42
CA ALA A 585 -21.87 -12.90 27.89
C ALA A 585 -22.90 -13.72 28.89
N GLY A 586 -23.80 -14.71 28.56
CA GLY A 586 -24.05 -15.97 29.41
C GLY A 586 -25.02 -17.11 28.88
N ALA A 587 -24.93 -18.44 29.27
CA ALA A 587 -25.90 -19.58 28.92
C ALA A 587 -25.87 -21.00 29.62
N PRO A 588 -26.96 -21.88 29.58
CA PRO A 588 -27.28 -23.12 28.75
C PRO A 588 -28.81 -23.27 28.36
N GLN A 589 -29.48 -24.40 27.94
CA GLN A 589 -29.28 -25.60 27.05
C GLN A 589 -30.62 -26.40 26.94
N GLY A 590 -31.17 -26.94 25.83
CA GLY A 590 -30.91 -27.17 24.37
C GLY A 590 -32.15 -27.92 23.75
N ASP A 591 -32.25 -28.61 22.60
CA ASP A 591 -31.55 -28.86 21.31
C ASP A 591 -32.47 -29.89 20.53
N THR A 592 -32.75 -30.02 19.21
CA THR A 592 -32.75 -29.25 17.92
C THR A 592 -33.76 -29.96 16.94
N GLY A 593 -33.78 -29.72 15.61
CA GLY A 593 -34.43 -30.64 14.64
C GLY A 593 -34.72 -30.13 13.20
N MET A 594 -34.22 -30.83 12.16
CA MET A 594 -34.36 -30.62 10.68
C MET A 594 -34.13 -29.20 10.15
N SER A 595 -33.07 -28.99 9.36
CA SER A 595 -32.46 -27.67 9.16
C SER A 595 -32.00 -27.30 7.74
N PHE A 596 -31.83 -25.99 7.54
CA PHE A 596 -31.41 -25.27 6.33
C PHE A 596 -30.00 -24.68 6.46
N LEU A 597 -29.65 -24.08 7.60
CA LEU A 597 -28.25 -23.82 7.99
C LEU A 597 -27.85 -24.88 9.01
N ASP A 598 -26.85 -25.69 8.67
CA ASP A 598 -26.26 -26.72 9.54
C ASP A 598 -24.82 -26.35 9.88
N ILE A 599 -24.50 -26.37 11.18
CA ILE A 599 -23.17 -26.10 11.71
C ILE A 599 -22.81 -27.30 12.57
N ASN A 600 -21.75 -28.02 12.19
CA ASN A 600 -21.39 -29.32 12.76
C ASN A 600 -19.94 -29.30 13.27
N ARG A 601 -19.80 -29.35 14.60
CA ARG A 601 -18.54 -29.34 15.37
C ARG A 601 -17.54 -28.29 14.90
N ALA A 602 -18.02 -27.09 14.61
CA ALA A 602 -17.20 -25.99 14.13
C ALA A 602 -16.20 -25.54 15.21
N VAL A 603 -14.91 -25.57 14.86
CA VAL A 603 -13.81 -25.08 15.72
C VAL A 603 -13.15 -23.89 15.07
N LYS A 604 -12.79 -22.88 15.86
CA LYS A 604 -11.88 -21.82 15.46
C LYS A 604 -10.80 -21.57 16.50
N GLN A 605 -9.57 -21.92 16.16
CA GLN A 605 -8.39 -21.70 16.98
C GLN A 605 -7.51 -20.55 16.44
N PHE A 606 -6.97 -19.75 17.36
CA PHE A 606 -6.03 -18.65 17.14
C PHE A 606 -4.80 -18.85 18.04
N GLY A 607 -3.74 -19.47 17.51
CA GLY A 607 -2.59 -19.87 18.33
C GLY A 607 -3.01 -20.89 19.38
N GLY A 608 -2.86 -20.57 20.67
CA GLY A 608 -3.34 -21.41 21.78
C GLY A 608 -4.83 -21.26 22.13
N LEU A 609 -5.50 -20.20 21.68
CA LEU A 609 -6.89 -19.92 22.07
C LEU A 609 -7.90 -20.56 21.12
N ARG A 610 -8.77 -21.45 21.61
CA ARG A 610 -10.00 -21.82 20.91
C ARG A 610 -11.07 -20.76 21.18
N ALA A 611 -11.45 -20.02 20.15
CA ALA A 611 -12.45 -18.94 20.22
C ALA A 611 -13.84 -19.37 19.69
N VAL A 612 -13.91 -20.56 19.08
CA VAL A 612 -15.09 -21.39 18.86
C VAL A 612 -14.63 -22.83 19.07
N ASP A 613 -15.35 -23.64 19.85
CA ASP A 613 -14.94 -24.98 20.28
C ASP A 613 -16.10 -25.97 20.13
N GLU A 614 -16.03 -26.81 19.09
CA GLU A 614 -16.97 -27.89 18.72
C GLU A 614 -18.46 -27.50 18.64
N VAL A 615 -18.72 -26.22 18.38
CA VAL A 615 -20.06 -25.64 18.22
C VAL A 615 -20.86 -26.38 17.15
N SER A 616 -22.03 -26.88 17.55
CA SER A 616 -22.96 -27.63 16.70
C SER A 616 -24.39 -27.18 16.96
N PHE A 617 -25.07 -26.60 15.96
CA PHE A 617 -26.48 -26.19 16.04
C PHE A 617 -27.02 -25.94 14.63
N SER A 618 -28.34 -25.73 14.49
CA SER A 618 -28.92 -25.56 13.16
C SER A 618 -30.21 -24.72 13.12
N LEU A 619 -30.47 -24.06 11.99
CA LEU A 619 -31.63 -23.19 11.74
C LEU A 619 -32.47 -23.70 10.57
N LYS A 620 -33.79 -23.50 10.63
CA LYS A 620 -34.76 -23.74 9.55
C LYS A 620 -34.81 -22.58 8.56
N ARG A 621 -35.30 -22.84 7.34
CA ARG A 621 -35.52 -21.80 6.32
C ARG A 621 -36.68 -20.91 6.76
N GLY A 622 -36.49 -19.60 6.75
CA GLY A 622 -37.47 -18.63 7.25
C GLY A 622 -37.56 -18.58 8.79
N GLU A 623 -36.62 -19.14 9.54
CA GLU A 623 -36.53 -18.98 11.00
C GLU A 623 -35.81 -17.67 11.37
N ILE A 624 -36.15 -17.08 12.52
CA ILE A 624 -35.36 -16.01 13.16
C ILE A 624 -34.82 -16.50 14.50
N VAL A 625 -33.49 -16.49 14.65
CA VAL A 625 -32.79 -17.00 15.83
C VAL A 625 -31.84 -15.94 16.38
N GLY A 626 -31.94 -15.68 17.69
CA GLY A 626 -31.01 -14.79 18.39
C GLY A 626 -29.74 -15.53 18.82
N LEU A 627 -28.56 -14.98 18.53
CA LEU A 627 -27.27 -15.50 18.97
C LEU A 627 -26.72 -14.64 20.10
N LEU A 628 -26.88 -15.09 21.35
CA LEU A 628 -26.49 -14.33 22.55
C LEU A 628 -25.17 -14.87 23.15
N GLY A 629 -24.74 -14.33 24.29
CA GLY A 629 -23.52 -14.79 24.99
C GLY A 629 -22.42 -13.73 24.99
N PRO A 630 -21.38 -13.83 25.83
CA PRO A 630 -20.48 -12.16 26.20
C PRO A 630 -19.52 -11.75 25.08
N ASN A 631 -18.82 -10.64 25.28
CA ASN A 631 -17.81 -10.20 24.31
C ASN A 631 -16.51 -10.92 24.65
N GLY A 632 -16.47 -12.18 24.20
CA GLY A 632 -15.50 -13.22 24.55
C GLY A 632 -15.99 -14.65 24.25
N SER A 633 -17.30 -14.91 24.13
CA SER A 633 -17.83 -16.27 23.93
C SER A 633 -17.58 -16.88 22.56
N GLY A 634 -17.36 -16.04 21.55
CA GLY A 634 -17.26 -16.48 20.17
C GLY A 634 -18.39 -16.04 19.25
N LYS A 635 -19.45 -15.33 19.71
CA LYS A 635 -20.57 -14.85 18.85
C LYS A 635 -20.12 -14.33 17.48
N THR A 636 -19.30 -13.27 17.50
CA THR A 636 -18.76 -12.60 16.32
C THR A 636 -17.79 -13.50 15.56
N THR A 637 -17.05 -14.38 16.24
CA THR A 637 -16.20 -15.40 15.61
C THR A 637 -17.05 -16.38 14.79
N LEU A 638 -18.18 -16.83 15.33
CA LEU A 638 -19.12 -17.77 14.71
C LEU A 638 -19.84 -17.14 13.50
N ILE A 639 -20.38 -15.92 13.62
CA ILE A 639 -20.87 -15.14 12.46
C ILE A 639 -19.76 -14.97 11.41
N ASN A 640 -18.51 -14.76 11.82
CA ASN A 640 -17.38 -14.67 10.92
C ASN A 640 -17.02 -16.01 10.25
N LEU A 641 -17.33 -17.17 10.85
CA LEU A 641 -17.21 -18.47 10.18
C LEU A 641 -18.30 -18.65 9.11
N VAL A 642 -19.57 -18.40 9.47
CA VAL A 642 -20.72 -18.55 8.55
C VAL A 642 -20.60 -17.61 7.33
N SER A 643 -20.14 -16.37 7.54
CA SER A 643 -19.89 -15.41 6.45
C SER A 643 -18.55 -15.58 5.71
N GLY A 644 -17.70 -16.54 6.09
CA GLY A 644 -16.37 -16.73 5.51
C GLY A 644 -15.38 -15.58 5.79
N ALA A 645 -15.71 -14.68 6.72
CA ALA A 645 -14.77 -13.68 7.22
C ALA A 645 -13.55 -14.34 7.88
N LEU A 646 -13.74 -15.51 8.52
CA LEU A 646 -12.72 -16.39 9.04
C LEU A 646 -12.89 -17.81 8.46
N PRO A 647 -11.81 -18.53 8.09
CA PRO A 647 -11.89 -19.96 7.82
C PRO A 647 -12.03 -20.73 9.13
N THR A 648 -12.77 -21.85 9.14
CA THR A 648 -12.77 -22.83 10.24
C THR A 648 -11.38 -23.42 10.44
N THR A 649 -11.12 -23.95 11.64
CA THR A 649 -9.95 -24.80 11.94
C THR A 649 -10.30 -26.28 11.72
N SER A 650 -11.49 -26.69 12.17
CA SER A 650 -12.12 -27.98 11.87
C SER A 650 -13.65 -27.85 11.97
N GLY A 651 -14.38 -28.94 11.70
CA GLY A 651 -15.84 -28.94 11.57
C GLY A 651 -16.33 -28.48 10.18
N GLU A 652 -17.64 -28.52 9.99
CA GLU A 652 -18.31 -28.17 8.74
C GLU A 652 -19.48 -27.19 8.95
N ILE A 653 -19.74 -26.37 7.95
CA ILE A 653 -20.89 -25.46 7.85
C ILE A 653 -21.51 -25.67 6.46
N ARG A 654 -22.82 -25.94 6.42
CA ARG A 654 -23.62 -26.13 5.19
C ARG A 654 -24.84 -25.20 5.20
N LEU A 655 -25.19 -24.69 4.02
CA LEU A 655 -26.40 -23.92 3.77
C LEU A 655 -27.17 -24.58 2.62
N ASP A 656 -28.43 -24.96 2.84
CA ASP A 656 -29.25 -25.69 1.86
C ASP A 656 -28.56 -26.98 1.34
N GLY A 657 -27.82 -27.66 2.23
CA GLY A 657 -26.95 -28.80 1.90
C GLY A 657 -25.61 -28.43 1.23
N GLN A 658 -25.46 -27.23 0.68
CA GLN A 658 -24.20 -26.76 0.09
C GLN A 658 -23.16 -26.44 1.17
N ARG A 659 -21.99 -27.10 1.11
CA ARG A 659 -20.84 -26.80 1.98
C ARG A 659 -20.29 -25.39 1.77
N LEU A 660 -20.38 -24.55 2.80
CA LEU A 660 -19.76 -23.22 2.85
C LEU A 660 -18.28 -23.28 3.30
N THR A 661 -17.92 -24.28 4.11
CA THR A 661 -16.56 -24.45 4.63
C THR A 661 -15.51 -24.48 3.52
N GLY A 662 -14.52 -23.58 3.61
CA GLY A 662 -13.40 -23.46 2.66
C GLY A 662 -13.72 -22.65 1.40
N LEU A 663 -14.97 -22.21 1.20
CA LEU A 663 -15.30 -21.26 0.14
C LEU A 663 -14.74 -19.87 0.47
N SER A 664 -14.47 -19.10 -0.59
CA SER A 664 -14.11 -17.68 -0.48
C SER A 664 -15.36 -16.82 -0.25
N ARG A 665 -15.20 -15.69 0.46
CA ARG A 665 -16.29 -14.75 0.79
C ARG A 665 -17.15 -14.36 -0.41
N ASP A 666 -16.53 -14.16 -1.57
CA ASP A 666 -17.23 -13.80 -2.80
C ASP A 666 -18.13 -14.93 -3.33
N ARG A 667 -17.87 -16.18 -2.97
CA ARG A 667 -18.75 -17.33 -3.26
C ARG A 667 -19.83 -17.51 -2.20
N ILE A 668 -19.50 -17.30 -0.92
CA ILE A 668 -20.45 -17.42 0.20
C ILE A 668 -21.55 -16.35 0.09
N ALA A 669 -21.19 -15.11 -0.28
CA ALA A 669 -22.14 -14.06 -0.62
C ALA A 669 -23.08 -14.47 -1.77
N ARG A 670 -22.53 -15.09 -2.83
CA ARG A 670 -23.29 -15.57 -3.99
C ARG A 670 -24.08 -16.87 -3.72
N ALA A 671 -23.81 -17.57 -2.62
CA ALA A 671 -24.65 -18.65 -2.11
C ALA A 671 -25.88 -18.15 -1.32
N GLY A 672 -25.98 -16.83 -1.05
CA GLY A 672 -27.14 -16.22 -0.39
C GLY A 672 -26.91 -15.79 1.06
N VAL A 673 -25.66 -15.76 1.55
CA VAL A 673 -25.34 -15.22 2.89
C VAL A 673 -25.04 -13.72 2.79
N ALA A 674 -25.93 -12.87 3.31
CA ALA A 674 -25.66 -11.44 3.51
C ALA A 674 -25.41 -11.13 5.00
N ARG A 675 -24.74 -10.01 5.28
CA ARG A 675 -24.47 -9.59 6.67
C ARG A 675 -24.39 -8.08 6.86
N THR A 676 -24.70 -7.62 8.06
CA THR A 676 -24.25 -6.31 8.59
C THR A 676 -22.92 -6.46 9.32
N PHE A 677 -22.33 -5.35 9.78
CA PHE A 677 -21.09 -5.34 10.56
C PHE A 677 -21.28 -4.57 11.88
N GLN A 678 -20.79 -5.14 12.98
CA GLN A 678 -20.80 -4.53 14.34
C GLN A 678 -20.28 -3.07 14.37
N LEU A 679 -19.35 -2.73 13.47
CA LEU A 679 -19.04 -1.35 13.10
C LEU A 679 -19.47 -1.15 11.65
N VAL A 680 -20.42 -0.25 11.43
CA VAL A 680 -21.02 0.03 10.11
C VAL A 680 -19.95 0.42 9.09
N ARG A 681 -20.01 -0.16 7.90
CA ARG A 681 -19.05 0.06 6.81
C ARG A 681 -19.74 0.68 5.60
N THR A 682 -20.08 1.97 5.67
CA THR A 682 -20.48 2.72 4.47
C THR A 682 -19.31 2.85 3.50
N LEU A 683 -19.61 3.05 2.21
CA LEU A 683 -18.62 3.37 1.17
C LEU A 683 -18.72 4.88 0.91
N PRO A 684 -17.89 5.71 1.58
CA PRO A 684 -18.13 7.15 1.69
C PRO A 684 -17.87 7.92 0.38
N SER A 685 -17.16 7.34 -0.60
CA SER A 685 -16.96 7.97 -1.91
C SER A 685 -18.17 7.87 -2.83
N LEU A 686 -19.14 7.03 -2.48
CA LEU A 686 -20.24 6.61 -3.32
C LEU A 686 -21.59 7.18 -2.84
N SER A 687 -22.52 7.31 -3.77
CA SER A 687 -23.91 7.65 -3.46
C SER A 687 -24.61 6.54 -2.66
N LEU A 688 -25.75 6.84 -2.03
CA LEU A 688 -26.61 5.83 -1.39
C LEU A 688 -27.06 4.76 -2.41
N MET A 689 -27.42 5.20 -3.62
CA MET A 689 -27.71 4.32 -4.76
C MET A 689 -26.56 3.35 -5.03
N GLU A 690 -25.36 3.87 -5.23
CA GLU A 690 -24.20 3.03 -5.56
C GLU A 690 -23.83 2.10 -4.40
N ASN A 691 -23.93 2.55 -3.14
CA ASN A 691 -23.69 1.71 -1.96
C ASN A 691 -24.55 0.45 -1.97
N VAL A 692 -25.82 0.56 -2.34
CA VAL A 692 -26.79 -0.55 -2.36
C VAL A 692 -26.70 -1.36 -3.66
N MET A 693 -26.54 -0.70 -4.80
CA MET A 693 -26.47 -1.35 -6.12
C MET A 693 -25.31 -2.35 -6.24
N ILE A 694 -24.22 -2.19 -5.48
CA ILE A 694 -23.07 -3.11 -5.52
C ILE A 694 -23.46 -4.56 -5.22
N THR A 695 -24.29 -4.80 -4.19
CA THR A 695 -24.72 -6.16 -3.85
C THR A 695 -25.74 -6.71 -4.83
N ALA A 696 -26.59 -5.87 -5.44
CA ALA A 696 -27.41 -6.29 -6.57
C ALA A 696 -26.55 -6.70 -7.78
N VAL A 697 -25.41 -6.03 -8.02
CA VAL A 697 -24.53 -6.29 -9.18
C VAL A 697 -23.62 -7.51 -9.02
N PHE A 698 -23.14 -7.79 -7.80
CA PHE A 698 -22.15 -8.85 -7.56
C PHE A 698 -22.61 -9.97 -6.62
N GLY A 699 -23.75 -9.79 -5.93
CA GLY A 699 -24.38 -10.79 -5.06
C GLY A 699 -25.10 -11.89 -5.83
N ARG A 700 -26.08 -12.54 -5.20
CA ARG A 700 -26.63 -13.85 -5.62
C ARG A 700 -27.10 -13.88 -7.08
N ARG A 701 -27.97 -12.95 -7.48
CA ARG A 701 -28.55 -12.91 -8.85
C ARG A 701 -27.72 -12.10 -9.85
N ALA A 702 -26.77 -11.28 -9.38
CA ALA A 702 -25.86 -10.47 -10.20
C ALA A 702 -26.56 -9.71 -11.35
N HIS A 703 -27.41 -8.75 -11.00
CA HIS A 703 -28.15 -7.86 -11.90
C HIS A 703 -27.25 -6.82 -12.59
N TRP A 704 -27.74 -6.14 -13.62
CA TRP A 704 -27.02 -5.02 -14.25
C TRP A 704 -27.95 -3.95 -14.82
N GLY A 705 -27.41 -2.76 -15.08
CA GLY A 705 -28.15 -1.65 -15.70
C GLY A 705 -29.35 -1.22 -14.88
N ALA A 706 -30.50 -1.08 -15.55
CA ALA A 706 -31.75 -0.65 -14.92
C ALA A 706 -32.23 -1.62 -13.82
N GLU A 707 -32.03 -2.93 -13.96
CA GLU A 707 -32.53 -3.92 -12.99
C GLU A 707 -31.75 -3.88 -11.67
N ALA A 708 -30.43 -3.75 -11.72
CA ALA A 708 -29.61 -3.55 -10.53
C ALA A 708 -29.96 -2.23 -9.80
N ARG A 709 -30.42 -1.22 -10.55
CA ARG A 709 -30.92 0.03 -9.99
C ARG A 709 -32.28 -0.15 -9.34
N ARG A 710 -33.22 -0.87 -9.98
CA ARG A 710 -34.57 -1.16 -9.46
C ARG A 710 -34.48 -1.86 -8.10
N VAL A 711 -33.71 -2.95 -8.02
CA VAL A 711 -33.47 -3.70 -6.76
C VAL A 711 -32.84 -2.81 -5.67
N ALA A 712 -31.96 -1.89 -6.05
CA ALA A 712 -31.36 -0.94 -5.10
C ALA A 712 -32.34 0.15 -4.63
N GLU A 713 -33.24 0.63 -5.50
CA GLU A 713 -34.30 1.58 -5.13
C GLU A 713 -35.33 0.93 -4.20
N GLU A 714 -35.72 -0.32 -4.46
CA GLU A 714 -36.63 -1.11 -3.61
C GLU A 714 -36.02 -1.40 -2.23
N ALA A 715 -34.75 -1.76 -2.16
CA ALA A 715 -34.05 -1.96 -0.88
C ALA A 715 -33.88 -0.64 -0.09
N LEU A 716 -33.62 0.49 -0.76
CA LEU A 716 -33.60 1.82 -0.12
C LEU A 716 -34.98 2.25 0.40
N GLN A 717 -36.06 1.95 -0.33
CA GLN A 717 -37.43 2.20 0.12
C GLN A 717 -37.75 1.35 1.36
N THR A 718 -37.41 0.06 1.34
CA THR A 718 -37.69 -0.91 2.43
C THR A 718 -37.14 -0.46 3.79
N VAL A 719 -35.96 0.17 3.81
CA VAL A 719 -35.32 0.67 5.05
C VAL A 719 -35.69 2.11 5.42
N GLY A 720 -36.60 2.77 4.69
CA GLY A 720 -36.99 4.16 4.93
C GLY A 720 -35.98 5.22 4.43
N LEU A 721 -35.15 4.89 3.43
CA LEU A 721 -34.23 5.82 2.75
C LEU A 721 -34.70 6.21 1.34
N ALA A 722 -36.01 6.11 1.08
CA ALA A 722 -36.65 6.56 -0.16
C ALA A 722 -36.28 8.03 -0.49
N GLY A 723 -36.15 8.34 -1.79
CA GLY A 723 -35.77 9.67 -2.28
C GLY A 723 -34.31 10.10 -2.03
N ARG A 724 -33.61 9.55 -1.04
CA ARG A 724 -32.23 9.94 -0.68
C ARG A 724 -31.13 9.30 -1.54
N ALA A 725 -31.50 8.57 -2.59
CA ALA A 725 -30.61 7.78 -3.45
C ALA A 725 -29.38 8.53 -4.01
N GLY A 726 -29.52 9.84 -4.28
CA GLY A 726 -28.44 10.70 -4.79
C GLY A 726 -27.52 11.33 -3.74
N ALA A 727 -27.81 11.18 -2.44
CA ALA A 727 -26.96 11.70 -1.38
C ALA A 727 -25.65 10.90 -1.24
N VAL A 728 -24.62 11.49 -0.61
CA VAL A 728 -23.32 10.85 -0.36
C VAL A 728 -23.37 10.12 0.98
N ALA A 729 -22.88 8.88 1.04
CA ALA A 729 -22.99 8.05 2.24
C ALA A 729 -22.19 8.57 3.46
N GLY A 730 -21.22 9.47 3.25
CA GLY A 730 -20.45 10.12 4.31
C GLY A 730 -21.20 11.21 5.08
N ASP A 731 -22.29 11.76 4.53
CA ASP A 731 -23.08 12.83 5.15
C ASP A 731 -24.27 12.30 5.99
N LEU A 732 -24.34 10.98 6.17
CA LEU A 732 -25.44 10.29 6.86
C LEU A 732 -25.29 10.29 8.39
N THR A 733 -26.42 10.36 9.10
CA THR A 733 -26.49 10.08 10.55
C THR A 733 -26.13 8.62 10.84
N TYR A 734 -25.70 8.28 12.07
CA TYR A 734 -25.33 6.89 12.39
C TYR A 734 -26.48 5.88 12.16
N ILE A 735 -27.73 6.30 12.43
CA ILE A 735 -28.93 5.49 12.15
C ILE A 735 -29.16 5.35 10.65
N ASP A 736 -29.01 6.41 9.86
CA ASP A 736 -29.07 6.34 8.39
C ASP A 736 -27.98 5.43 7.82
N GLN A 737 -26.77 5.44 8.40
CA GLN A 737 -25.68 4.53 8.00
C GLN A 737 -26.05 3.07 8.29
N LYS A 738 -26.65 2.78 9.47
CA LYS A 738 -27.19 1.44 9.78
C LYS A 738 -28.31 1.01 8.82
N ARG A 739 -29.23 1.92 8.45
CA ARG A 739 -30.27 1.68 7.44
C ARG A 739 -29.68 1.42 6.06
N LEU A 740 -28.67 2.18 5.63
CA LEU A 740 -27.98 2.00 4.36
C LEU A 740 -27.25 0.65 4.28
N GLU A 741 -26.61 0.22 5.37
CA GLU A 741 -25.96 -1.09 5.42
C GLU A 741 -26.96 -2.25 5.35
N LEU A 742 -28.13 -2.11 5.99
CA LEU A 742 -29.22 -3.08 5.86
C LEU A 742 -29.79 -3.12 4.44
N ALA A 743 -30.04 -1.98 3.79
CA ALA A 743 -30.48 -1.93 2.39
C ALA A 743 -29.47 -2.63 1.47
N ARG A 744 -28.17 -2.39 1.66
CA ARG A 744 -27.11 -3.09 0.92
C ARG A 744 -27.13 -4.60 1.19
N ALA A 745 -27.38 -5.04 2.43
CA ALA A 745 -27.50 -6.47 2.73
C ALA A 745 -28.73 -7.11 2.04
N LEU A 746 -29.87 -6.41 2.00
CA LEU A 746 -31.10 -6.87 1.36
C LEU A 746 -30.99 -6.92 -0.17
N ALA A 747 -30.34 -5.93 -0.80
CA ALA A 747 -30.12 -5.89 -2.25
C ALA A 747 -29.19 -7.01 -2.78
N ALA A 748 -28.59 -7.84 -1.91
CA ALA A 748 -27.90 -9.06 -2.31
C ALA A 748 -28.85 -10.22 -2.69
N GLU A 749 -30.16 -10.07 -2.41
CA GLU A 749 -31.19 -11.12 -2.42
C GLU A 749 -30.77 -12.37 -1.61
N PRO A 750 -30.49 -12.20 -0.29
CA PRO A 750 -30.02 -13.29 0.57
C PRO A 750 -31.11 -14.32 0.88
N GLU A 751 -30.68 -15.53 1.19
CA GLU A 751 -31.52 -16.55 1.84
C GLU A 751 -31.38 -16.54 3.36
N ILE A 752 -30.23 -16.06 3.84
CA ILE A 752 -29.96 -15.80 5.25
C ILE A 752 -29.30 -14.44 5.44
N LEU A 753 -29.85 -13.65 6.35
CA LEU A 753 -29.33 -12.35 6.77
C LEU A 753 -28.71 -12.48 8.17
N LEU A 754 -27.40 -12.20 8.27
CA LEU A 754 -26.69 -12.15 9.54
C LEU A 754 -26.70 -10.71 10.08
N LEU A 755 -27.39 -10.49 11.20
CA LEU A 755 -27.39 -9.19 11.90
C LEU A 755 -26.39 -9.25 13.07
N ASP A 756 -25.48 -8.28 13.12
CA ASP A 756 -24.35 -8.23 14.07
C ASP A 756 -24.44 -6.90 14.86
N GLU A 757 -25.16 -6.89 15.98
CA GLU A 757 -25.45 -5.72 16.85
C GLU A 757 -26.10 -4.54 16.10
N TRP A 758 -27.07 -4.84 15.22
CA TRP A 758 -27.70 -3.85 14.35
C TRP A 758 -28.67 -2.90 15.08
N LEU A 759 -29.32 -3.32 16.17
CA LEU A 759 -30.17 -2.45 17.01
C LEU A 759 -29.39 -1.70 18.11
N ALA A 760 -28.14 -2.08 18.37
CA ALA A 760 -27.30 -1.47 19.40
C ALA A 760 -27.12 0.05 19.22
N GLY A 761 -27.34 0.81 20.30
CA GLY A 761 -27.13 2.26 20.34
C GLY A 761 -28.18 3.11 19.63
N LEU A 762 -29.33 2.53 19.27
CA LEU A 762 -30.53 3.27 18.86
C LEU A 762 -31.26 3.85 20.08
N ASN A 763 -31.98 4.95 19.92
CA ASN A 763 -32.90 5.46 20.95
C ASN A 763 -34.20 4.59 21.04
N PRO A 764 -35.04 4.73 22.08
CA PRO A 764 -36.21 3.86 22.24
C PRO A 764 -37.22 3.87 21.07
N THR A 765 -37.40 5.01 20.40
CA THR A 765 -38.27 5.15 19.22
C THR A 765 -37.64 4.49 17.99
N GLU A 766 -36.35 4.74 17.74
CA GLU A 766 -35.58 4.11 16.67
C GLU A 766 -35.47 2.59 16.84
N LEU A 767 -35.38 2.12 18.08
CA LEU A 767 -35.37 0.69 18.45
C LEU A 767 -36.70 0.04 18.09
N ALA A 768 -37.84 0.67 18.41
CA ALA A 768 -39.16 0.19 18.04
C ALA A 768 -39.35 0.16 16.51
N GLU A 769 -38.91 1.20 15.78
CA GLU A 769 -38.89 1.20 14.31
C GLU A 769 -38.01 0.08 13.73
N GLY A 770 -36.84 -0.16 14.32
CA GLY A 770 -35.91 -1.21 13.91
C GLY A 770 -36.45 -2.62 14.13
N VAL A 771 -37.07 -2.88 15.29
CA VAL A 771 -37.78 -4.13 15.61
C VAL A 771 -38.95 -4.33 14.62
N ALA A 772 -39.75 -3.30 14.36
CA ALA A 772 -40.85 -3.39 13.39
C ALA A 772 -40.35 -3.67 11.96
N LEU A 773 -39.19 -3.13 11.57
CA LEU A 773 -38.57 -3.42 10.26
C LEU A 773 -38.08 -4.87 10.16
N ILE A 774 -37.36 -5.37 11.15
CA ILE A 774 -36.84 -6.76 11.14
C ILE A 774 -38.00 -7.76 11.14
N ARG A 775 -39.08 -7.48 11.88
CA ARG A 775 -40.29 -8.30 11.87
C ARG A 775 -40.88 -8.43 10.46
N ARG A 776 -41.08 -7.31 9.75
CA ARG A 776 -41.59 -7.31 8.36
C ARG A 776 -40.70 -8.06 7.38
N LEU A 777 -39.37 -7.99 7.56
CA LEU A 777 -38.42 -8.73 6.73
C LEU A 777 -38.53 -10.25 6.95
N HIS A 778 -38.69 -10.68 8.20
CA HIS A 778 -38.92 -12.08 8.57
C HIS A 778 -40.30 -12.59 8.11
N GLU A 779 -41.37 -11.79 8.27
CA GLU A 779 -42.71 -12.06 7.75
C GLU A 779 -42.71 -12.21 6.21
N GLY A 780 -41.79 -11.54 5.51
CA GLY A 780 -41.49 -11.74 4.09
C GLY A 780 -40.76 -13.04 3.73
N GLY A 781 -40.57 -13.96 4.69
CA GLY A 781 -39.94 -15.27 4.49
C GLY A 781 -38.41 -15.30 4.63
N LEU A 782 -37.77 -14.22 5.09
CA LEU A 782 -36.32 -14.16 5.24
C LEU A 782 -35.83 -14.92 6.48
N THR A 783 -34.81 -15.76 6.32
CA THR A 783 -34.10 -16.39 7.44
C THR A 783 -33.15 -15.38 8.08
N ILE A 784 -33.17 -15.25 9.40
CA ILE A 784 -32.37 -14.25 10.12
C ILE A 784 -31.61 -14.89 11.30
N LEU A 785 -30.30 -14.67 11.36
CA LEU A 785 -29.47 -15.00 12.53
C LEU A 785 -28.94 -13.70 13.13
N MET A 786 -29.37 -13.36 14.34
CA MET A 786 -29.19 -12.05 14.94
C MET A 786 -28.37 -12.09 16.22
N VAL A 787 -27.13 -11.58 16.19
CA VAL A 787 -26.39 -11.24 17.41
C VAL A 787 -26.91 -9.92 17.96
N GLU A 788 -27.42 -9.96 19.19
CA GLU A 788 -27.85 -8.78 19.94
C GLU A 788 -27.53 -8.88 21.43
N HIS A 789 -27.62 -7.73 22.11
CA HIS A 789 -27.57 -7.63 23.57
C HIS A 789 -28.79 -6.89 24.17
N ILE A 790 -29.67 -6.33 23.34
CA ILE A 790 -30.91 -5.69 23.81
C ILE A 790 -31.98 -6.77 24.02
N ILE A 791 -32.14 -7.23 25.26
CA ILE A 791 -33.01 -8.36 25.62
C ILE A 791 -34.48 -8.14 25.19
N ASP A 792 -35.01 -6.92 25.30
CA ASP A 792 -36.38 -6.61 24.87
C ASP A 792 -36.58 -6.80 23.37
N ALA A 793 -35.58 -6.45 22.55
CA ALA A 793 -35.62 -6.67 21.12
C ALA A 793 -35.48 -8.15 20.77
N VAL A 794 -34.69 -8.91 21.52
CA VAL A 794 -34.58 -10.37 21.36
C VAL A 794 -35.91 -11.05 21.69
N ARG A 795 -36.53 -10.73 22.83
CA ARG A 795 -37.87 -11.20 23.22
C ARG A 795 -38.94 -10.82 22.18
N ALA A 796 -38.86 -9.62 21.62
CA ALA A 796 -39.81 -9.14 20.61
C ALA A 796 -39.61 -9.74 19.21
N LEU A 797 -38.46 -10.32 18.87
CA LEU A 797 -38.11 -10.78 17.52
C LEU A 797 -37.84 -12.27 17.40
N CYS A 798 -37.21 -12.89 18.38
CA CYS A 798 -36.68 -14.25 18.30
C CYS A 798 -37.53 -15.19 19.16
N PRO A 799 -38.23 -16.19 18.58
CA PRO A 799 -38.87 -17.25 19.35
C PRO A 799 -37.87 -18.20 20.03
N ARG A 800 -36.67 -18.31 19.45
CA ARG A 800 -35.58 -19.21 19.86
C ARG A 800 -34.25 -18.45 19.94
N VAL A 801 -33.43 -18.80 20.92
CA VAL A 801 -32.07 -18.25 21.09
C VAL A 801 -31.03 -19.35 21.26
N VAL A 802 -29.94 -19.16 20.54
CA VAL A 802 -28.71 -19.94 20.60
C VAL A 802 -27.69 -19.10 21.36
N VAL A 803 -26.97 -19.67 22.32
CA VAL A 803 -26.19 -18.84 23.25
C VAL A 803 -24.87 -19.52 23.63
N MET A 804 -23.82 -18.71 23.76
CA MET A 804 -22.42 -19.17 23.89
C MET A 804 -21.69 -18.62 25.12
N ASN A 805 -20.72 -19.37 25.66
CA ASN A 805 -19.66 -18.87 26.56
C ASN A 805 -18.33 -19.57 26.28
N SER A 806 -17.20 -18.88 26.49
CA SER A 806 -15.85 -19.43 26.38
C SER A 806 -15.55 -20.30 25.15
N GLY A 807 -16.11 -19.93 23.98
CA GLY A 807 -15.97 -20.65 22.71
C GLY A 807 -17.03 -21.72 22.44
N ARG A 808 -17.74 -22.20 23.46
CA ARG A 808 -18.72 -23.30 23.35
C ARG A 808 -20.14 -22.79 23.22
N LEU A 809 -20.98 -23.62 22.62
CA LEU A 809 -22.42 -23.53 22.82
C LEU A 809 -22.77 -23.96 24.23
N ILE A 810 -23.87 -23.40 24.68
CA ILE A 810 -24.49 -23.74 25.94
C ILE A 810 -26.00 -23.75 25.69
N ALA A 811 -26.66 -22.64 25.29
CA ALA A 811 -28.10 -22.67 25.02
C ALA A 811 -28.47 -22.91 23.55
N ASP A 812 -29.59 -23.58 23.31
CA ASP A 812 -30.31 -23.63 22.03
C ASP A 812 -31.80 -23.94 22.29
N GLU A 813 -32.55 -22.94 22.76
CA GLU A 813 -33.90 -23.11 23.33
C GLU A 813 -34.87 -21.98 22.94
N ALA A 814 -36.14 -22.14 23.31
CA ALA A 814 -37.10 -21.04 23.33
C ALA A 814 -36.61 -19.87 24.22
N THR A 815 -36.84 -18.63 23.77
CA THR A 815 -36.23 -17.42 24.35
C THR A 815 -36.54 -17.21 25.83
N GLU A 816 -37.75 -17.55 26.28
CA GLU A 816 -38.15 -17.41 27.68
C GLU A 816 -37.52 -18.47 28.59
N THR A 817 -37.34 -19.70 28.11
CA THR A 817 -36.65 -20.78 28.84
C THR A 817 -35.19 -20.40 29.04
N ALA A 818 -34.49 -20.07 27.95
CA ALA A 818 -33.10 -19.65 28.00
C ALA A 818 -32.90 -18.41 28.88
N LEU A 819 -33.72 -17.36 28.75
CA LEU A 819 -33.54 -16.17 29.61
C LEU A 819 -33.86 -16.40 31.10
N SER A 820 -34.29 -17.61 31.48
CA SER A 820 -34.59 -18.01 32.86
C SER A 820 -33.64 -19.07 33.44
N ASP A 821 -32.77 -19.71 32.64
CA ASP A 821 -31.88 -20.76 33.15
C ASP A 821 -30.79 -20.19 34.10
N PRO A 822 -30.53 -20.81 35.27
CA PRO A 822 -29.55 -20.36 36.25
C PRO A 822 -28.14 -20.12 35.71
N ALA A 823 -27.63 -20.89 34.75
CA ALA A 823 -26.30 -20.69 34.18
C ALA A 823 -26.29 -19.69 33.00
N VAL A 824 -27.46 -19.40 32.39
CA VAL A 824 -27.64 -18.20 31.56
C VAL A 824 -27.44 -16.96 32.41
N ILE A 825 -28.08 -16.94 33.57
CA ILE A 825 -27.96 -15.87 34.55
C ILE A 825 -26.53 -15.80 35.11
N ALA A 826 -25.95 -16.91 35.56
CA ALA A 826 -24.62 -16.94 36.20
C ALA A 826 -23.51 -16.41 35.27
N ALA A 827 -23.53 -16.79 33.99
CA ALA A 827 -22.52 -16.30 33.06
C ALA A 827 -22.72 -14.82 32.69
N TYR A 828 -23.97 -14.30 32.69
CA TYR A 828 -24.28 -12.86 32.52
C TYR A 828 -23.96 -12.00 33.73
N LEU A 829 -23.99 -12.56 34.93
CA LEU A 829 -23.64 -11.86 36.17
C LEU A 829 -22.16 -12.04 36.59
N GLY A 830 -21.49 -13.10 36.11
CA GLY A 830 -20.06 -13.31 36.30
C GLY A 830 -19.64 -13.75 37.70
N GLY A 831 -20.51 -14.47 38.41
CA GLY A 831 -20.24 -15.03 39.74
C GLY A 831 -19.95 -16.53 39.71
N GLU A 832 -19.07 -16.97 40.61
CA GLU A 832 -18.99 -18.37 41.02
C GLU A 832 -20.25 -18.71 41.83
N VAL A 833 -20.79 -19.92 41.67
CA VAL A 833 -21.88 -20.44 42.49
C VAL A 833 -21.25 -21.43 43.46
N ASP A 834 -21.11 -21.03 44.72
CA ASP A 834 -20.60 -21.89 45.80
C ASP A 834 -21.46 -23.15 45.97
N ALA A 835 -20.79 -24.30 46.15
CA ALA A 835 -21.38 -25.61 46.45
C ALA A 835 -20.41 -26.45 47.30
#